data_AF-A0A2D9CK77-F1
#
_entry.id   AF-A0A2D9CK77-F1
#
_cell.length_a   1.000
_cell.length_b   1.000
_cell.length_c   1.000
_cell.angle_alpha   90.00
_cell.angle_beta   90.00
_cell.angle_gamma   90.00
#
_symmetry.space_group_name_H-M   'P 1'
#
loop_
_entity.id
_entity.type
_entity.pdbx_description
1 polymer ?
#
loop_
_entity_poly.entity_id
_entity_poly.type
_entity_poly.pdbx_seq_one_letter_code
_entity_poly.pdbx_strand_id
1 'polypeptide(L)'
;MQLEHAIVALWIISSMLACWAFSVAIRLLADRGARRRKRLATKYTRKSLQLAWLLIVLCVVGAASSAYFADLITRLSGMNTVGMGSLGLTAIGVIFFGCCLAVWGWAGDRPGDQERCPRCWYDMRGSVGLQCPECGHEADEKADLLRTRRPRWAFVLAGIFIALGSGTLVVKDRLNIRSFQSITPTGFMVSQWDQLPESWLYDTRPRRVGSGDTLLERINDGRVTDAQMQSLAQDVIESMIRSQENRWDPKHIGLLQTVMYRSVYPNRGTTPAGPVGPLVTEEQLLRLYTLCAGDIAETLAAGPVRDQTSTRILEANSRAYDNPVVLTQIWLTHTWTGNPPTGRWYLGQRWLHETPEVAKQFQDTLSPVLPKFESIDEQTIYAAGEDASTADALTGLLWQCGLIDDRVDLYLRWASEAPEAYSLSLFKAIGLGIALQESQTRSESIERLGAWVERDDPAQRQAAIYTIAALGEVIKLQPNARDEGYQRLIATAADACRDDTRLVSYRNREVSVSYLMRYFLVNTDPTGAVIYPLLRDELLGKFPNTTAIDRFYTYQLPYTNELIGNWLSAFEGLADHPDPEVRRWVAAHLPERPSGLYEPSMYEDRIDAVIDTLIESSPNDYEVVEFAERVQRSRSSE
;
A
#
# COMPACT_ATOMS: atom_id res chain seq x y z
N MET A 1 29.48 17.57 -23.73
CA MET A 1 30.87 17.81 -23.29
C MET A 1 31.27 19.29 -23.24
N GLN A 2 31.58 19.99 -24.35
CA GLN A 2 32.14 21.36 -24.24
C GLN A 2 31.21 22.38 -23.52
N LEU A 3 29.89 22.27 -23.72
CA LEU A 3 28.91 23.14 -23.05
C LEU A 3 28.79 22.85 -21.55
N GLU A 4 28.86 21.58 -21.13
CA GLU A 4 28.81 21.18 -19.72
C GLU A 4 30.02 21.72 -18.95
N HIS A 5 31.22 21.68 -19.54
CA HIS A 5 32.42 22.25 -18.94
C HIS A 5 32.33 23.78 -18.79
N ALA A 6 31.70 24.47 -19.74
CA ALA A 6 31.47 25.92 -19.64
C ALA A 6 30.50 26.27 -18.50
N ILE A 7 29.42 25.51 -18.34
CA ILE A 7 28.46 25.67 -17.23
C ILE A 7 29.18 25.45 -15.88
N VAL A 8 29.95 24.37 -15.75
CA VAL A 8 30.71 24.07 -14.51
C VAL A 8 31.74 25.17 -14.22
N ALA A 9 32.47 25.65 -15.23
CA ALA A 9 33.45 26.73 -15.06
C ALA A 9 32.80 28.03 -14.56
N LEU A 10 31.62 28.40 -15.10
CA LEU A 10 30.88 29.58 -14.63
C LEU A 10 30.43 29.44 -13.17
N TRP A 11 30.03 28.25 -12.73
CA TRP A 11 29.70 27.97 -11.32
C TRP A 11 30.92 28.07 -10.39
N ILE A 12 32.07 27.56 -10.82
CA ILE A 12 33.32 27.68 -10.07
C ILE A 12 33.72 29.16 -9.92
N ILE A 13 33.68 29.93 -11.01
CA ILE A 13 33.97 31.36 -11.00
C ILE A 13 33.03 32.11 -10.07
N SER A 14 31.72 31.82 -10.15
CA SER A 14 30.72 32.43 -9.26
C SER A 14 31.04 32.19 -7.78
N SER A 15 31.34 30.94 -7.43
CA SER A 15 31.65 30.53 -6.06
C SER A 15 32.94 31.18 -5.54
N MET A 16 33.99 31.23 -6.36
CA MET A 16 35.26 31.87 -5.99
C MET A 16 35.09 33.37 -5.74
N LEU A 17 34.35 34.08 -6.62
CA LEU A 17 34.08 35.52 -6.47
C LEU A 17 33.26 35.83 -5.21
N ALA A 18 32.25 35.00 -4.90
CA ALA A 18 31.46 35.15 -3.68
C ALA A 18 32.32 34.97 -2.41
N CYS A 19 33.16 33.93 -2.37
CA CYS A 19 34.10 33.70 -1.27
C CYS A 19 35.09 34.86 -1.10
N TRP A 20 35.58 35.43 -2.20
CA TRP A 20 36.54 36.53 -2.18
C TRP A 20 35.90 37.84 -1.68
N ALA A 21 34.69 38.16 -2.16
CA ALA A 21 33.90 39.30 -1.68
C ALA A 21 33.69 39.24 -0.16
N PHE A 22 33.32 38.07 0.35
CA PHE A 22 33.06 37.86 1.76
C PHE A 22 34.32 38.01 2.63
N SER A 23 35.44 37.44 2.20
CA SER A 23 36.74 37.58 2.88
C SER A 23 37.16 39.05 3.02
N VAL A 24 37.00 39.84 1.94
CA VAL A 24 37.29 41.28 1.95
C VAL A 24 36.30 42.01 2.88
N ALA A 25 35.02 41.67 2.86
CA ALA A 25 34.00 42.27 3.72
C ALA A 25 34.28 42.03 5.22
N ILE A 26 34.65 40.81 5.63
CA ILE A 26 35.03 40.50 7.02
C ILE A 26 36.21 41.36 7.46
N ARG A 27 37.27 41.44 6.65
CA ARG A 27 38.45 42.26 6.98
C ARG A 27 38.10 43.73 7.13
N LEU A 28 37.21 44.24 6.28
CA LEU A 28 36.74 45.62 6.30
C LEU A 28 35.88 45.93 7.54
N LEU A 29 35.00 45.00 7.93
CA LEU A 29 34.19 45.10 9.14
C LEU A 29 35.06 45.02 10.42
N ALA A 30 36.07 44.14 10.43
CA ALA A 30 37.02 44.03 11.51
C ALA A 30 37.82 45.34 11.70
N ASP A 31 38.32 45.94 10.61
CA ASP A 31 39.05 47.22 10.65
C ASP A 31 38.14 48.39 11.10
N ARG A 32 36.92 48.48 10.57
CA ARG A 32 35.93 49.48 11.03
C ARG A 32 35.61 49.32 12.52
N GLY A 33 35.45 48.09 12.99
CA GLY A 33 35.21 47.76 14.40
C GLY A 33 36.38 48.16 15.30
N ALA A 34 37.62 48.05 14.81
CA ALA A 34 38.82 48.51 15.49
C ALA A 34 38.90 50.05 15.55
N ARG A 35 38.60 50.74 14.44
CA ARG A 35 38.60 52.23 14.35
C ARG A 35 37.60 52.88 15.29
N ARG A 36 36.37 52.36 15.37
CA ARG A 36 35.35 52.87 16.30
C ARG A 36 35.80 52.84 17.77
N ARG A 37 36.73 51.95 18.12
CA ARG A 37 37.21 51.79 19.51
C ARG A 37 38.48 52.58 19.81
N LYS A 38 39.03 53.37 18.88
CA LYS A 38 40.29 54.15 19.02
C LYS A 38 41.53 53.32 19.44
N ARG A 39 41.56 52.01 19.17
CA ARG A 39 42.59 51.08 19.73
C ARG A 39 43.79 50.76 18.81
N LEU A 40 43.82 51.23 17.56
CA LEU A 40 44.93 50.92 16.63
C LEU A 40 45.25 52.12 15.71
N ALA A 41 46.54 52.35 15.47
CA ALA A 41 47.02 53.25 14.43
C ALA A 41 46.58 52.72 13.05
N THR A 42 45.92 53.55 12.26
CA THR A 42 45.34 53.14 10.97
C THR A 42 46.43 52.73 9.98
N LYS A 43 46.55 51.43 9.71
CA LYS A 43 47.44 50.89 8.67
C LYS A 43 46.90 51.14 7.23
N TYR A 44 45.61 51.46 7.10
CA TYR A 44 44.90 51.57 5.81
C TYR A 44 44.34 52.98 5.57
N THR A 45 44.70 53.59 4.44
CA THR A 45 44.23 54.93 4.03
C THR A 45 42.73 54.93 3.68
N ARG A 46 42.05 56.08 3.76
CA ARG A 46 40.63 56.21 3.38
C ARG A 46 40.34 55.70 1.95
N LYS A 47 41.29 55.90 1.03
CA LYS A 47 41.24 55.39 -0.35
C LYS A 47 41.22 53.86 -0.42
N SER A 48 42.02 53.18 0.40
CA SER A 48 42.04 51.70 0.44
C SER A 48 40.72 51.08 0.92
N LEU A 49 40.00 51.75 1.83
CA LEU A 49 38.67 51.32 2.26
C LEU A 49 37.62 51.50 1.16
N GLN A 50 37.68 52.58 0.39
CA GLN A 50 36.78 52.82 -0.75
C GLN A 50 37.02 51.78 -1.85
N LEU A 51 38.29 51.50 -2.17
CA LEU A 51 38.68 50.44 -3.10
C LEU A 51 38.18 49.06 -2.66
N ALA A 52 38.28 48.74 -1.36
CA ALA A 52 37.81 47.46 -0.85
C ALA A 52 36.27 47.29 -0.97
N TRP A 53 35.49 48.36 -0.74
CA TRP A 53 34.03 48.32 -0.99
C TRP A 53 33.69 48.13 -2.47
N LEU A 54 34.40 48.83 -3.36
CA LEU A 54 34.21 48.71 -4.80
C LEU A 54 34.56 47.29 -5.29
N LEU A 55 35.62 46.70 -4.73
CA LEU A 55 36.03 45.32 -5.01
C LEU A 55 34.99 44.29 -4.53
N ILE A 56 34.40 44.49 -3.35
CA ILE A 56 33.30 43.65 -2.84
C ILE A 56 32.11 43.70 -3.80
N VAL A 57 31.68 44.89 -4.21
CA VAL A 57 30.55 45.06 -5.14
C VAL A 57 30.84 44.39 -6.48
N LEU A 58 32.03 44.60 -7.06
CA LEU A 58 32.47 43.94 -8.30
C LEU A 58 32.43 42.41 -8.18
N CYS A 59 32.92 41.85 -7.08
CA CYS A 59 32.93 40.41 -6.87
C CYS A 59 31.52 39.84 -6.69
N VAL A 60 30.63 40.53 -5.97
CA VAL A 60 29.22 40.11 -5.81
C VAL A 60 28.48 40.17 -7.14
N VAL A 61 28.65 41.25 -7.91
CA VAL A 61 28.03 41.39 -9.25
C VAL A 61 28.58 40.35 -10.23
N GLY A 62 29.88 40.08 -10.19
CA GLY A 62 30.51 39.03 -10.98
C GLY A 62 29.98 37.64 -10.63
N ALA A 63 29.87 37.33 -9.33
CA ALA A 63 29.31 36.06 -8.87
C ALA A 63 27.86 35.86 -9.32
N ALA A 64 27.01 36.89 -9.15
CA ALA A 64 25.62 36.86 -9.57
C ALA A 64 25.48 36.71 -11.09
N SER A 65 26.28 37.47 -11.85
CA SER A 65 26.29 37.39 -13.33
C SER A 65 26.69 36.00 -13.82
N SER A 66 27.77 35.41 -13.27
CA SER A 66 28.22 34.07 -13.66
C SER A 66 27.19 32.98 -13.34
N ALA A 67 26.51 33.05 -12.18
CA ALA A 67 25.44 32.13 -11.84
C ALA A 67 24.21 32.28 -12.77
N TYR A 68 23.84 33.52 -13.09
CA TYR A 68 22.76 33.82 -14.03
C TYR A 68 23.03 33.27 -15.44
N PHE A 69 24.25 33.47 -15.96
CA PHE A 69 24.62 32.93 -17.28
C PHE A 69 24.67 31.40 -17.29
N ALA A 70 25.11 30.77 -16.20
CA ALA A 70 25.09 29.32 -16.10
C ALA A 70 23.65 28.77 -16.12
N ASP A 71 22.72 29.36 -15.36
CA ASP A 71 21.30 29.00 -15.38
C ASP A 71 20.65 29.23 -16.76
N LEU A 72 20.93 30.37 -17.38
CA LEU A 72 20.42 30.71 -18.71
C LEU A 72 20.87 29.69 -19.77
N ILE A 73 22.16 29.28 -19.75
CA ILE A 73 22.69 28.27 -20.66
C ILE A 73 22.05 26.90 -20.40
N THR A 74 21.83 26.53 -19.14
CA THR A 74 21.12 25.28 -18.78
C THR A 74 19.69 25.26 -19.29
N ARG A 75 18.93 26.37 -19.17
CA ARG A 75 17.56 26.48 -19.71
C ARG A 75 17.53 26.40 -21.23
N LEU A 76 18.44 27.12 -21.90
CA LEU A 76 18.48 27.17 -23.36
C LEU A 76 18.92 25.84 -24.01
N SER A 77 19.65 25.00 -23.29
CA SER A 77 20.16 23.73 -23.80
C SER A 77 19.16 22.57 -23.71
N GLY A 78 17.98 22.76 -23.11
CA GLY A 78 16.97 21.71 -22.95
C GLY A 78 17.46 20.51 -22.14
N MET A 79 18.61 20.62 -21.47
CA MET A 79 19.17 19.57 -20.65
C MET A 79 18.34 19.50 -19.35
N ASN A 80 17.44 18.53 -19.30
CA ASN A 80 16.84 18.03 -18.05
C ASN A 80 17.98 17.43 -17.22
N THR A 81 18.77 18.28 -16.57
CA THR A 81 19.81 17.86 -15.64
C THR A 81 19.13 17.14 -14.49
N VAL A 82 19.18 15.81 -14.57
CA VAL A 82 18.62 14.90 -13.58
C VAL A 82 19.23 15.21 -12.21
N GLY A 83 18.41 15.75 -11.31
CA GLY A 83 18.46 15.49 -9.87
C GLY A 83 19.45 16.27 -9.00
N MET A 84 20.54 16.81 -9.54
CA MET A 84 21.46 17.69 -8.79
C MET A 84 21.73 18.96 -9.59
N GLY A 85 20.68 19.76 -9.78
CA GLY A 85 20.82 21.11 -10.33
C GLY A 85 21.81 21.94 -9.49
N SER A 86 22.30 23.03 -10.07
CA SER A 86 23.19 24.03 -9.45
C SER A 86 22.81 24.49 -8.04
N LEU A 87 21.54 24.39 -7.65
CA LEU A 87 21.05 24.56 -6.29
C LEU A 87 21.69 23.59 -5.29
N GLY A 88 21.96 22.34 -5.69
CA GLY A 88 22.66 21.35 -4.87
C GLY A 88 24.11 21.74 -4.58
N LEU A 89 24.86 22.19 -5.59
CA LEU A 89 26.26 22.62 -5.40
C LEU A 89 26.37 23.91 -4.58
N THR A 90 25.49 24.88 -4.83
CA THR A 90 25.45 26.11 -4.02
C THR A 90 25.08 25.80 -2.58
N ALA A 91 24.11 24.92 -2.33
CA ALA A 91 23.77 24.51 -0.99
C ALA A 91 24.85 23.69 -0.29
N ILE A 92 25.56 22.78 -0.98
CA ILE A 92 26.73 22.11 -0.40
C ILE A 92 27.78 23.15 0.02
N GLY A 93 28.01 24.18 -0.81
CA GLY A 93 28.88 25.30 -0.47
C GLY A 93 28.41 26.08 0.78
N VAL A 94 27.11 26.35 0.89
CA VAL A 94 26.53 27.05 2.04
C VAL A 94 26.52 26.19 3.31
N ILE A 95 26.25 24.88 3.20
CA ILE A 95 26.34 23.91 4.30
C ILE A 95 27.78 23.82 4.79
N PHE A 96 28.73 23.62 3.88
CA PHE A 96 30.15 23.55 4.22
C PHE A 96 30.61 24.84 4.91
N PHE A 97 30.18 26.00 4.39
CA PHE A 97 30.46 27.29 5.00
C PHE A 97 29.83 27.42 6.41
N GLY A 98 28.58 27.01 6.59
CA GLY A 98 27.90 26.95 7.89
C GLY A 98 28.64 26.06 8.89
N CYS A 99 29.10 24.89 8.45
CA CYS A 99 29.93 23.98 9.24
C CYS A 99 31.28 24.60 9.61
N CYS A 100 31.98 25.25 8.67
CA CYS A 100 33.22 25.96 8.96
C CYS A 100 33.02 27.09 9.98
N LEU A 101 31.91 27.84 9.87
CA LEU A 101 31.53 28.87 10.84
C LEU A 101 31.26 28.27 12.23
N ALA A 102 30.57 27.13 12.29
CA ALA A 102 30.29 26.44 13.53
C ALA A 102 31.57 25.89 14.18
N VAL A 103 32.44 25.24 13.41
CA VAL A 103 33.74 24.75 13.87
C VAL A 103 34.64 25.90 14.30
N TRP A 104 34.66 27.02 13.58
CA TRP A 104 35.45 28.20 13.98
C TRP A 104 34.90 28.86 15.25
N GLY A 105 33.58 28.92 15.40
CA GLY A 105 32.91 29.37 16.62
C GLY A 105 33.22 28.47 17.81
N TRP A 106 33.32 27.16 17.58
CA TRP A 106 33.58 26.12 18.59
C TRP A 106 35.06 25.98 18.97
N ALA A 107 35.96 26.00 17.97
CA ALA A 107 37.41 25.88 18.14
C ALA A 107 38.06 27.20 18.59
N GLY A 108 37.31 28.30 18.56
CA GLY A 108 37.79 29.60 18.99
C GLY A 108 38.19 29.60 20.46
N ASP A 109 39.41 30.10 20.71
CA ASP A 109 40.03 30.44 22.01
C ASP A 109 39.31 29.82 23.22
N ARG A 110 39.44 28.50 23.34
CA ARG A 110 39.10 27.82 24.58
C ARG A 110 39.88 28.52 25.69
N PRO A 111 39.26 28.82 26.84
CA PRO A 111 40.02 29.32 27.97
C PRO A 111 41.02 28.21 28.32
N GLY A 112 42.23 28.30 27.79
CA GLY A 112 43.34 27.55 28.33
C GLY A 112 43.57 28.03 29.76
N ASP A 113 44.55 27.45 30.45
CA ASP A 113 44.97 27.87 31.80
C ASP A 113 45.68 29.25 31.78
N GLN A 114 45.24 30.17 30.94
CA GLN A 114 45.69 31.55 30.83
C GLN A 114 44.67 32.42 31.54
N GLU A 115 45.01 32.82 32.76
CA GLU A 115 44.30 33.86 33.50
C GLU A 115 44.46 35.17 32.73
N ARG A 116 43.35 35.76 32.28
CA ARG A 116 43.37 37.04 31.56
C ARG A 116 42.31 37.98 32.10
N CYS A 117 42.62 39.27 32.18
CA CYS A 117 41.65 40.25 32.66
C CYS A 117 40.41 40.32 31.75
N PRO A 118 39.16 40.21 32.24
CA PRO A 118 37.96 40.21 31.40
C PRO A 118 37.71 41.56 30.68
N ARG A 119 38.31 42.66 31.18
CA ARG A 119 38.14 44.02 30.64
C ARG A 119 39.13 44.34 29.52
N CYS A 120 40.43 44.25 29.80
CA CYS A 120 41.49 44.60 28.84
C CYS A 120 42.09 43.40 28.11
N TRP A 121 41.94 42.18 28.66
CA TRP A 121 42.49 40.92 28.16
C TRP A 121 44.01 40.77 28.33
N TYR A 122 44.59 41.54 29.26
CA TYR A 122 45.98 41.39 29.70
C TYR A 122 46.18 40.02 30.36
N ASP A 123 47.33 39.39 30.11
CA ASP A 123 47.72 38.12 30.73
C ASP A 123 48.05 38.36 32.20
N MET A 124 47.26 37.77 33.09
CA MET A 124 47.38 37.91 34.55
C MET A 124 48.32 36.87 35.16
N ARG A 125 48.96 36.01 34.35
CA ARG A 125 49.95 35.03 34.83
C ARG A 125 51.09 35.74 35.55
N GLY A 126 51.19 35.48 36.86
CA GLY A 126 52.22 36.05 37.73
C GLY A 126 51.82 37.35 38.45
N SER A 127 50.60 37.85 38.26
CA SER A 127 50.08 38.95 39.10
C SER A 127 49.67 38.41 40.49
N VAL A 128 50.00 39.13 41.56
CA VAL A 128 49.81 38.69 42.96
C VAL A 128 48.40 39.04 43.49
N GLY A 129 47.43 39.30 42.61
CA GLY A 129 46.07 39.67 43.00
C GLY A 129 45.06 39.64 41.85
N LEU A 130 43.81 39.96 42.15
CA LEU A 130 42.72 39.98 41.16
C LEU A 130 42.63 41.32 40.40
N GLN A 131 43.41 42.33 40.81
CA GLN A 131 43.44 43.64 40.17
C GLN A 131 44.40 43.67 38.98
N CYS A 132 43.87 43.96 37.79
CA CYS A 132 44.65 44.05 36.58
C CYS A 132 45.60 45.26 36.61
N PRO A 133 46.93 45.06 36.42
CA PRO A 133 47.90 46.15 36.47
C PRO A 133 47.80 47.14 35.30
N GLU A 134 47.15 46.71 34.20
CA GLU A 134 47.06 47.51 32.97
C GLU A 134 45.83 48.41 32.95
N CYS A 135 44.68 47.92 33.46
CA CYS A 135 43.40 48.65 33.40
C CYS A 135 42.74 48.93 34.76
N GLY A 136 43.35 48.48 35.86
CA GLY A 136 42.85 48.66 37.22
C GLY A 136 41.58 47.89 37.57
N HIS A 137 41.06 47.04 36.66
CA HIS A 137 39.88 46.23 36.93
C HIS A 137 40.22 45.10 37.90
N GLU A 138 39.56 45.10 39.04
CA GLU A 138 39.57 44.00 40.00
C GLU A 138 38.48 43.00 39.62
N ALA A 139 38.88 41.75 39.39
CA ALA A 139 37.94 40.65 39.17
C ALA A 139 37.36 40.22 40.53
N ASP A 140 36.06 39.92 40.57
CA ASP A 140 35.39 39.51 41.82
C ASP A 140 35.89 38.14 42.27
N GLU A 141 36.14 37.24 41.31
CA GLU A 141 36.62 35.89 41.56
C GLU A 141 37.73 35.49 40.58
N LYS A 142 38.59 34.56 40.99
CA LYS A 142 39.63 33.98 40.12
C LYS A 142 39.03 33.31 38.86
N ALA A 143 37.81 32.77 38.97
CA ALA A 143 37.10 32.17 37.85
C ALA A 143 36.74 33.17 36.74
N ASP A 144 36.53 34.45 37.06
CA ASP A 144 36.25 35.49 36.06
C ASP A 144 37.46 35.80 35.18
N LEU A 145 38.68 35.49 35.63
CA LEU A 145 39.90 35.58 34.84
C LEU A 145 40.00 34.49 33.76
N LEU A 146 39.21 33.42 33.89
CA LEU A 146 39.11 32.34 32.90
C LEU A 146 37.93 32.57 31.93
N ARG A 147 37.14 33.63 32.15
CA ARG A 147 35.93 33.88 31.37
C ARG A 147 36.28 34.36 29.96
N THR A 148 35.83 33.63 28.95
CA THR A 148 36.03 34.03 27.55
C THR A 148 35.27 35.30 27.23
N ARG A 149 35.98 36.31 26.69
CA ARG A 149 35.47 37.67 26.47
C ARG A 149 34.26 37.76 25.53
N ARG A 150 34.00 36.73 24.72
CA ARG A 150 32.86 36.72 23.80
C ARG A 150 32.27 35.33 23.72
N PRO A 151 30.98 35.14 24.07
CA PRO A 151 30.28 33.93 23.71
C PRO A 151 30.24 33.84 22.17
N ARG A 152 31.13 33.04 21.59
CA ARG A 152 31.11 32.73 20.16
C ARG A 152 30.01 31.71 19.82
N TRP A 153 29.16 31.33 20.78
CA TRP A 153 27.96 30.54 20.52
C TRP A 153 27.07 31.18 19.47
N ALA A 154 27.06 32.51 19.34
CA ALA A 154 26.35 33.18 18.26
C ALA A 154 26.85 32.77 16.86
N PHE A 155 28.16 32.53 16.68
CA PHE A 155 28.71 32.01 15.42
C PHE A 155 28.45 30.51 15.24
N VAL A 156 28.43 29.75 16.34
CA VAL A 156 28.03 28.33 16.31
C VAL A 156 26.58 28.20 15.87
N LEU A 157 25.65 28.92 16.50
CA LEU A 157 24.25 28.93 16.12
C LEU A 157 24.06 29.48 14.72
N ALA A 158 24.72 30.58 14.33
CA ALA A 158 24.63 31.10 12.97
C ALA A 158 25.12 30.07 11.92
N GLY A 159 26.22 29.37 12.20
CA GLY A 159 26.72 28.29 11.34
C GLY A 159 25.73 27.14 11.20
N ILE A 160 25.14 26.70 12.31
CA ILE A 160 24.10 25.66 12.35
C ILE A 160 22.85 26.11 11.59
N PHE A 161 22.35 27.33 11.82
CA PHE A 161 21.16 27.86 11.13
C PHE A 161 21.40 28.05 9.63
N ILE A 162 22.60 28.46 9.21
CA ILE A 162 22.95 28.56 7.79
C ILE A 162 22.99 27.17 7.15
N ALA A 163 23.63 26.19 7.80
CA ALA A 163 23.69 24.82 7.32
C ALA A 163 22.30 24.16 7.23
N LEU A 164 21.48 24.27 8.29
CA LEU A 164 20.11 23.75 8.31
C LEU A 164 19.19 24.48 7.33
N GLY A 165 19.25 25.82 7.31
CA GLY A 165 18.40 26.66 6.46
C GLY A 165 18.71 26.48 4.96
N SER A 166 19.97 26.31 4.58
CA SER A 166 20.34 26.02 3.18
C SER A 166 19.91 24.63 2.73
N GLY A 167 19.88 23.66 3.64
CA GLY A 167 19.23 22.37 3.39
C GLY A 167 17.78 22.53 2.95
N THR A 168 17.02 23.44 3.59
CA THR A 168 15.61 23.67 3.23
C THR A 168 15.40 24.26 1.83
N LEU A 169 16.39 24.97 1.26
CA LEU A 169 16.27 25.56 -0.08
C LEU A 169 16.48 24.54 -1.20
N VAL A 170 17.41 23.58 -1.06
CA VAL A 170 17.54 22.43 -1.98
C VAL A 170 16.29 21.57 -1.93
N VAL A 171 15.73 21.49 -0.73
CA VAL A 171 14.57 20.68 -0.46
C VAL A 171 13.29 21.44 -0.81
N LYS A 172 13.31 22.75 -1.08
CA LYS A 172 12.12 23.56 -1.38
C LYS A 172 11.37 23.12 -2.63
N ASP A 173 12.08 22.77 -3.70
CA ASP A 173 11.44 22.24 -4.92
C ASP A 173 10.86 20.83 -4.69
N ARG A 174 11.43 20.08 -3.74
CA ARG A 174 10.79 18.84 -3.23
C ARG A 174 9.64 19.14 -2.27
N LEU A 175 9.73 20.14 -1.40
CA LEU A 175 8.69 20.53 -0.41
C LEU A 175 7.46 21.16 -1.05
N ASN A 176 7.63 21.90 -2.14
CA ASN A 176 6.52 22.52 -2.86
C ASN A 176 5.71 21.51 -3.69
N ILE A 177 6.28 20.33 -3.97
CA ILE A 177 5.65 19.28 -4.77
C ILE A 177 5.36 18.02 -3.94
N ARG A 178 6.08 17.79 -2.84
CA ARG A 178 6.06 16.57 -2.03
C ARG A 178 5.97 16.87 -0.54
N SER A 179 5.31 15.96 0.17
CA SER A 179 5.05 16.05 1.61
C SER A 179 6.35 16.04 2.43
N PHE A 180 6.29 16.44 3.72
CA PHE A 180 7.44 16.32 4.65
C PHE A 180 8.02 14.90 4.69
N GLN A 181 7.19 13.89 4.40
CA GLN A 181 7.56 12.47 4.34
C GLN A 181 8.67 12.23 3.33
N SER A 182 8.68 12.95 2.20
CA SER A 182 9.66 12.82 1.11
C SER A 182 11.11 13.13 1.51
N ILE A 183 11.30 13.89 2.58
CA ILE A 183 12.60 14.41 3.04
C ILE A 183 13.21 13.47 4.07
N THR A 184 12.34 12.80 4.83
CA THR A 184 12.72 11.91 5.91
C THR A 184 13.63 10.79 5.36
N PRO A 185 14.84 10.59 5.90
CA PRO A 185 15.71 9.50 5.48
C PRO A 185 15.01 8.15 5.64
N THR A 186 15.15 7.25 4.65
CA THR A 186 14.52 5.91 4.69
C THR A 186 14.92 5.13 5.93
N GLY A 187 16.18 5.20 6.35
CA GLY A 187 16.65 4.55 7.58
C GLY A 187 15.94 5.04 8.84
N PHE A 188 15.61 6.34 8.91
CA PHE A 188 14.83 6.89 10.02
C PHE A 188 13.38 6.39 9.98
N MET A 189 12.77 6.33 8.78
CA MET A 189 11.41 5.79 8.64
C MET A 189 11.33 4.32 9.04
N VAL A 190 12.36 3.54 8.68
CA VAL A 190 12.48 2.14 9.09
C VAL A 190 12.72 2.02 10.59
N SER A 191 13.60 2.83 11.20
CA SER A 191 13.93 2.68 12.62
C SER A 191 12.86 3.23 13.57
N GLN A 192 11.99 4.13 13.11
CA GLN A 192 10.97 4.80 13.92
C GLN A 192 9.56 4.52 13.39
N TRP A 193 9.38 3.44 12.62
CA TRP A 193 8.13 3.14 11.95
C TRP A 193 6.94 3.09 12.92
N ASP A 194 7.16 2.62 14.15
CA ASP A 194 6.18 2.48 15.24
C ASP A 194 5.66 3.84 15.75
N GLN A 195 6.50 4.86 15.77
CA GLN A 195 6.15 6.22 16.22
C GLN A 195 5.65 7.12 15.09
N LEU A 196 5.85 6.72 13.83
CA LEU A 196 5.41 7.51 12.69
C LEU A 196 3.88 7.46 12.49
N PRO A 197 3.26 8.59 12.06
CA PRO A 197 1.85 8.61 11.68
C PRO A 197 1.57 7.63 10.53
N GLU A 198 0.38 7.02 10.49
CA GLU A 198 0.00 6.05 9.45
C GLU A 198 0.18 6.59 8.02
N SER A 199 -0.13 7.87 7.81
CA SER A 199 0.03 8.54 6.51
C SER A 199 1.48 8.57 6.01
N TRP A 200 2.47 8.37 6.87
CA TRP A 200 3.89 8.26 6.49
C TRP A 200 4.26 6.85 6.06
N LEU A 201 3.50 5.85 6.49
CA LEU A 201 3.75 4.45 6.21
C LEU A 201 3.05 4.01 4.95
N TYR A 202 1.78 4.40 4.78
CA TYR A 202 0.96 4.09 3.62
C TYR A 202 -0.01 5.24 3.31
N ASP A 203 -0.29 5.48 2.03
CA ASP A 203 -1.32 6.42 1.62
C ASP A 203 -2.64 5.66 1.42
N THR A 204 -3.61 5.89 2.30
CA THR A 204 -4.96 5.33 2.17
C THR A 204 -5.78 6.00 1.08
N ARG A 205 -5.30 7.12 0.53
CA ARG A 205 -6.03 7.83 -0.53
C ARG A 205 -5.87 7.09 -1.86
N PRO A 206 -6.93 7.02 -2.68
CA PRO A 206 -6.88 6.38 -3.98
C PRO A 206 -5.74 6.99 -4.81
N ARG A 207 -4.82 6.10 -5.24
CA ARG A 207 -3.53 6.36 -5.88
C ARG A 207 -3.50 7.66 -6.69
N ARG A 208 -2.94 8.73 -6.11
CA ARG A 208 -2.20 9.67 -6.95
C ARG A 208 -0.91 8.97 -7.34
N VAL A 209 -0.86 8.49 -8.57
CA VAL A 209 0.30 7.80 -9.14
C VAL A 209 1.55 8.67 -8.94
N GLY A 210 2.50 8.21 -8.11
CA GLY A 210 3.86 8.74 -8.08
C GLY A 210 4.29 9.62 -6.90
N SER A 211 3.62 9.58 -5.74
CA SER A 211 4.15 10.30 -4.56
C SER A 211 5.51 9.77 -4.12
N GLY A 212 5.73 8.45 -4.07
CA GLY A 212 7.04 7.88 -3.74
C GLY A 212 7.60 8.35 -2.38
N ASP A 213 6.71 8.76 -1.48
CA ASP A 213 6.98 9.53 -0.27
C ASP A 213 6.82 8.68 0.99
N THR A 214 5.89 7.73 0.97
CA THR A 214 5.60 6.82 2.09
C THR A 214 6.63 5.70 2.22
N LEU A 215 6.72 5.08 3.40
CA LEU A 215 7.60 3.93 3.60
C LEU A 215 7.22 2.77 2.66
N LEU A 216 5.91 2.52 2.49
CA LEU A 216 5.38 1.52 1.57
C LEU A 216 5.87 1.72 0.14
N GLU A 217 5.75 2.94 -0.38
CA GLU A 217 6.22 3.25 -1.73
C GLU A 217 7.74 3.11 -1.83
N ARG A 218 8.50 3.49 -0.80
CA ARG A 218 9.96 3.31 -0.78
C ARG A 218 10.37 1.84 -0.77
N ILE A 219 9.62 0.98 -0.08
CA ILE A 219 9.81 -0.47 -0.11
C ILE A 219 9.54 -0.98 -1.54
N ASN A 220 8.41 -0.60 -2.12
CA ASN A 220 8.00 -1.03 -3.47
C ASN A 220 8.95 -0.52 -4.57
N ASP A 221 9.48 0.69 -4.41
CA ASP A 221 10.46 1.31 -5.31
C ASP A 221 11.88 0.75 -5.14
N GLY A 222 12.11 -0.16 -4.17
CA GLY A 222 13.43 -0.72 -3.90
C GLY A 222 14.43 0.27 -3.28
N ARG A 223 13.94 1.34 -2.63
CA ARG A 223 14.79 2.34 -1.93
C ARG A 223 15.17 1.93 -0.51
N VAL A 224 14.55 0.87 0.02
CA VAL A 224 14.90 0.24 1.30
C VAL A 224 15.91 -0.86 1.02
N THR A 225 17.06 -0.84 1.67
CA THR A 225 18.08 -1.88 1.49
C THR A 225 17.62 -3.21 2.10
N ASP A 226 18.18 -4.33 1.65
CA ASP A 226 17.83 -5.66 2.18
C ASP A 226 18.05 -5.76 3.69
N ALA A 227 19.13 -5.16 4.21
CA ALA A 227 19.39 -5.10 5.65
C ALA A 227 18.35 -4.26 6.41
N GLN A 228 17.91 -3.14 5.83
CA GLN A 228 16.82 -2.34 6.41
C GLN A 228 15.49 -3.09 6.35
N MET A 229 15.23 -3.83 5.27
CA MET A 229 14.05 -4.67 5.12
C MET A 229 14.02 -5.77 6.16
N GLN A 230 15.16 -6.43 6.39
CA GLN A 230 15.31 -7.48 7.39
C GLN A 230 15.05 -6.94 8.80
N SER A 231 15.64 -5.79 9.16
CA SER A 231 15.39 -5.13 10.44
C SER A 231 13.91 -4.78 10.61
N LEU A 232 13.29 -4.16 9.59
CA LEU A 232 11.87 -3.81 9.62
C LEU A 232 10.98 -5.04 9.81
N ALA A 233 11.26 -6.11 9.07
CA ALA A 233 10.53 -7.37 9.13
C ALA A 233 10.57 -7.98 10.54
N GLN A 234 11.77 -8.05 11.11
CA GLN A 234 11.98 -8.56 12.47
C GLN A 234 11.24 -7.70 13.49
N ASP A 235 11.38 -6.38 13.43
CA ASP A 235 10.75 -5.46 14.39
C ASP A 235 9.22 -5.53 14.32
N VAL A 236 8.63 -5.60 13.12
CA VAL A 236 7.18 -5.73 12.92
C VAL A 236 6.68 -7.06 13.49
N ILE A 237 7.28 -8.18 13.12
CA ILE A 237 6.84 -9.50 13.61
C ILE A 237 7.01 -9.63 15.11
N GLU A 238 8.14 -9.20 15.64
CA GLU A 238 8.44 -9.23 17.07
C GLU A 238 7.44 -8.37 17.87
N SER A 239 7.08 -7.19 17.34
CA SER A 239 6.01 -6.35 17.92
C SER A 239 4.66 -7.06 17.93
N MET A 240 4.28 -7.73 16.84
CA MET A 240 3.05 -8.51 16.72
C MET A 240 3.05 -9.74 17.65
N ILE A 241 4.17 -10.44 17.80
CA ILE A 241 4.27 -11.58 18.72
C ILE A 241 4.05 -11.14 20.18
N ARG A 242 4.54 -9.97 20.57
CA ARG A 242 4.47 -9.47 21.96
C ARG A 242 3.09 -8.94 22.37
N SER A 243 2.29 -8.42 21.45
CA SER A 243 1.02 -7.75 21.77
C SER A 243 -0.10 -8.17 20.83
N GLN A 244 -1.21 -8.64 21.39
CA GLN A 244 -2.44 -8.94 20.63
C GLN A 244 -2.96 -7.70 19.91
N GLU A 245 -2.95 -6.53 20.55
CA GLU A 245 -3.36 -5.27 19.92
C GLU A 245 -2.54 -4.96 18.66
N ASN A 246 -1.22 -5.20 18.71
CA ASN A 246 -0.33 -4.98 17.57
C ASN A 246 -0.53 -6.02 16.45
N ARG A 247 -0.99 -7.25 16.75
CA ARG A 247 -1.30 -8.25 15.70
C ARG A 247 -2.42 -7.80 14.77
N TRP A 248 -3.38 -7.05 15.33
CA TRP A 248 -4.61 -6.64 14.65
C TRP A 248 -4.65 -5.14 14.36
N ASP A 249 -3.52 -4.45 14.56
CA ASP A 249 -3.35 -3.06 14.19
C ASP A 249 -3.17 -2.93 12.65
N PRO A 250 -4.00 -2.11 11.96
CA PRO A 250 -3.93 -1.95 10.51
C PRO A 250 -2.54 -1.55 10.01
N LYS A 251 -1.80 -0.77 10.81
CA LYS A 251 -0.44 -0.33 10.46
C LYS A 251 0.56 -1.49 10.50
N HIS A 252 0.51 -2.37 11.49
CA HIS A 252 1.35 -3.57 11.54
C HIS A 252 1.01 -4.54 10.39
N ILE A 253 -0.27 -4.76 10.14
CA ILE A 253 -0.75 -5.63 9.06
C ILE A 253 -0.28 -5.11 7.69
N GLY A 254 -0.44 -3.82 7.42
CA GLY A 254 0.01 -3.20 6.16
C GLY A 254 1.53 -3.31 5.96
N LEU A 255 2.32 -3.15 7.02
CA LEU A 255 3.78 -3.35 6.95
C LEU A 255 4.16 -4.82 6.77
N LEU A 256 3.52 -5.74 7.50
CA LEU A 256 3.70 -7.18 7.35
C LEU A 256 3.43 -7.62 5.90
N GLN A 257 2.29 -7.19 5.36
CA GLN A 257 1.89 -7.45 3.99
C GLN A 257 2.94 -6.94 3.00
N THR A 258 3.47 -5.74 3.21
CA THR A 258 4.45 -5.12 2.32
C THR A 258 5.79 -5.84 2.33
N VAL A 259 6.29 -6.14 3.52
CA VAL A 259 7.53 -6.89 3.72
C VAL A 259 7.40 -8.28 3.11
N MET A 260 6.29 -8.97 3.38
CA MET A 260 5.98 -10.28 2.80
C MET A 260 5.92 -10.19 1.26
N TYR A 261 5.21 -9.21 0.68
CA TYR A 261 5.13 -9.09 -0.79
C TYR A 261 6.50 -8.87 -1.42
N ARG A 262 7.34 -8.04 -0.80
CA ARG A 262 8.70 -7.83 -1.29
C ARG A 262 9.53 -9.11 -1.21
N SER A 263 9.38 -9.88 -0.13
CA SER A 263 10.08 -11.15 0.07
C SER A 263 9.64 -12.22 -0.93
N VAL A 264 8.33 -12.36 -1.15
CA VAL A 264 7.73 -13.44 -1.95
C VAL A 264 7.71 -13.09 -3.45
N TYR A 265 7.50 -11.82 -3.80
CA TYR A 265 7.33 -11.35 -5.18
C TYR A 265 8.32 -10.24 -5.55
N PRO A 266 9.62 -10.55 -5.68
CA PRO A 266 10.66 -9.55 -5.86
C PRO A 266 10.56 -8.71 -7.16
N ASN A 267 9.66 -9.01 -8.12
CA ASN A 267 9.58 -8.32 -9.40
C ASN A 267 8.16 -8.14 -9.97
N ARG A 268 7.64 -6.91 -9.92
CA ARG A 268 6.61 -6.44 -10.88
C ARG A 268 6.99 -5.15 -11.63
N GLY A 269 8.19 -4.60 -11.39
CA GLY A 269 8.48 -3.20 -11.73
C GLY A 269 9.72 -2.97 -12.58
N THR A 270 10.91 -2.94 -11.98
CA THR A 270 11.99 -2.13 -12.59
C THR A 270 13.42 -2.61 -12.42
N THR A 271 13.72 -3.72 -11.74
CA THR A 271 15.04 -4.38 -11.84
C THR A 271 15.00 -5.67 -11.05
N PRO A 272 15.57 -6.78 -11.55
CA PRO A 272 15.64 -8.04 -10.82
C PRO A 272 16.60 -7.89 -9.65
N ALA A 273 16.09 -7.42 -8.51
CA ALA A 273 16.71 -7.71 -7.24
C ALA A 273 16.66 -9.23 -7.07
N GLY A 274 17.81 -9.85 -6.82
CA GLY A 274 17.87 -11.27 -6.49
C GLY A 274 17.00 -11.59 -5.26
N PRO A 275 16.74 -12.88 -4.98
CA PRO A 275 16.01 -13.27 -3.78
C PRO A 275 16.69 -12.64 -2.57
N VAL A 276 15.94 -11.84 -1.83
CA VAL A 276 16.40 -11.36 -0.52
C VAL A 276 16.45 -12.58 0.37
N GLY A 277 17.56 -12.79 1.10
CA GLY A 277 17.65 -13.87 2.07
C GLY A 277 16.48 -13.86 3.06
N PRO A 278 16.26 -14.94 3.84
CA PRO A 278 15.14 -15.01 4.77
C PRO A 278 15.16 -13.80 5.71
N LEU A 279 14.17 -12.91 5.57
CA LEU A 279 14.09 -11.68 6.34
C LEU A 279 13.82 -11.98 7.83
N VAL A 280 13.13 -13.08 8.10
CA VAL A 280 12.66 -13.52 9.41
C VAL A 280 12.82 -15.02 9.52
N THR A 281 12.91 -15.55 10.74
CA THR A 281 13.04 -16.99 10.93
C THR A 281 11.70 -17.70 10.75
N GLU A 282 11.75 -18.96 10.32
CA GLU A 282 10.58 -19.83 10.24
C GLU A 282 9.87 -19.93 11.61
N GLU A 283 10.63 -20.04 12.70
CA GLU A 283 10.10 -20.09 14.07
C GLU A 283 9.27 -18.84 14.42
N GLN A 284 9.75 -17.65 14.04
CA GLN A 284 9.01 -16.40 14.28
C GLN A 284 7.68 -16.38 13.50
N LEU A 285 7.69 -16.83 12.24
CA LEU A 285 6.49 -16.90 11.41
C LEU A 285 5.47 -17.92 11.94
N LEU A 286 5.93 -19.11 12.31
CA LEU A 286 5.08 -20.16 12.93
C LEU A 286 4.46 -19.65 14.23
N ARG A 287 5.26 -19.01 15.09
CA ARG A 287 4.76 -18.43 16.34
C ARG A 287 3.71 -17.36 16.11
N LEU A 288 3.93 -16.44 15.16
CA LEU A 288 2.95 -15.41 14.82
C LEU A 288 1.66 -16.05 14.27
N TYR A 289 1.79 -17.04 13.39
CA TYR A 289 0.65 -17.77 12.82
C TYR A 289 -0.22 -18.44 13.91
N THR A 290 0.39 -19.20 14.83
CA THR A 290 -0.34 -19.84 15.95
C THR A 290 -1.03 -18.81 16.85
N LEU A 291 -0.37 -17.70 17.15
CA LEU A 291 -0.94 -16.65 18.00
C LEU A 291 -2.14 -15.96 17.34
N CYS A 292 -2.05 -15.60 16.06
CA CYS A 292 -3.16 -15.01 15.32
C CYS A 292 -4.36 -15.97 15.22
N ALA A 293 -4.12 -17.26 14.92
CA ALA A 293 -5.18 -18.27 14.90
C ALA A 293 -5.83 -18.45 16.28
N GLY A 294 -5.03 -18.42 17.35
CA GLY A 294 -5.50 -18.46 18.73
C GLY A 294 -6.41 -17.28 19.09
N ASP A 295 -6.06 -16.06 18.69
CA ASP A 295 -6.87 -14.86 18.92
C ASP A 295 -8.23 -14.93 18.25
N ILE A 296 -8.28 -15.42 17.00
CA ILE A 296 -9.55 -15.59 16.29
C ILE A 296 -10.38 -16.66 16.99
N ALA A 297 -9.80 -17.81 17.35
CA ALA A 297 -10.53 -18.87 18.05
C ALA A 297 -11.11 -18.39 19.39
N GLU A 298 -10.34 -17.64 20.19
CA GLU A 298 -10.83 -17.02 21.43
C GLU A 298 -11.96 -16.01 21.16
N THR A 299 -11.82 -15.20 20.11
CA THR A 299 -12.84 -14.22 19.71
C THR A 299 -14.14 -14.89 19.28
N LEU A 300 -14.06 -15.99 18.53
CA LEU A 300 -15.23 -16.77 18.12
C LEU A 300 -15.89 -17.48 19.31
N ALA A 301 -15.10 -18.03 20.24
CA ALA A 301 -15.59 -18.70 21.44
C ALA A 301 -16.27 -17.73 22.44
N ALA A 302 -15.86 -16.45 22.46
CA ALA A 302 -16.48 -15.42 23.31
C ALA A 302 -17.92 -15.06 22.88
N GLY A 303 -18.31 -15.38 21.64
CA GLY A 303 -19.66 -15.17 21.12
C GLY A 303 -19.95 -13.73 20.63
N PRO A 304 -21.22 -13.31 20.58
CA PRO A 304 -21.63 -12.08 19.88
C PRO A 304 -21.33 -10.77 20.64
N VAL A 305 -21.04 -10.81 21.95
CA VAL A 305 -20.68 -9.61 22.71
C VAL A 305 -19.22 -9.29 22.47
N ARG A 306 -18.95 -8.23 21.71
CA ARG A 306 -17.59 -7.90 21.24
C ARG A 306 -17.10 -6.60 21.83
N ASP A 307 -15.87 -6.65 22.34
CA ASP A 307 -15.10 -5.44 22.53
C ASP A 307 -14.55 -4.94 21.18
N GLN A 308 -13.88 -3.78 21.21
CA GLN A 308 -13.31 -3.19 20.00
C GLN A 308 -12.22 -4.09 19.37
N THR A 309 -11.50 -4.88 20.17
CA THR A 309 -10.43 -5.76 19.71
C THR A 309 -11.00 -6.94 18.94
N SER A 310 -12.02 -7.62 19.47
CA SER A 310 -12.76 -8.70 18.81
C SER A 310 -13.34 -8.25 17.46
N THR A 311 -13.90 -7.05 17.39
CA THR A 311 -14.40 -6.50 16.12
C THR A 311 -13.26 -6.29 15.12
N ARG A 312 -12.12 -5.73 15.53
CA ARG A 312 -10.95 -5.57 14.65
C ARG A 312 -10.41 -6.91 14.16
N ILE A 313 -10.34 -7.93 15.02
CA ILE A 313 -9.91 -9.29 14.67
C ILE A 313 -10.76 -9.84 13.54
N LEU A 314 -12.09 -9.76 13.67
CA LEU A 314 -13.02 -10.34 12.70
C LEU A 314 -13.08 -9.52 11.40
N GLU A 315 -13.03 -8.19 11.48
CA GLU A 315 -12.93 -7.31 10.31
C GLU A 315 -11.66 -7.58 9.50
N ALA A 316 -10.50 -7.59 10.17
CA ALA A 316 -9.21 -7.89 9.54
C ALA A 316 -9.20 -9.29 8.94
N ASN A 317 -9.74 -10.28 9.66
CA ASN A 317 -9.80 -11.65 9.17
C ASN A 317 -10.67 -11.79 7.91
N SER A 318 -11.78 -11.08 7.83
CA SER A 318 -12.69 -11.11 6.66
C SER A 318 -12.07 -10.52 5.39
N ARG A 319 -11.00 -9.73 5.51
CA ARG A 319 -10.26 -9.16 4.39
C ARG A 319 -8.99 -9.97 4.19
N ALA A 320 -8.94 -10.78 3.15
CA ALA A 320 -7.78 -11.65 2.86
C ALA A 320 -6.42 -10.91 2.85
N TYR A 321 -6.42 -9.63 2.44
CA TYR A 321 -5.24 -8.78 2.40
C TYR A 321 -4.82 -8.19 3.75
N ASP A 322 -5.76 -8.12 4.69
CA ASP A 322 -5.54 -7.56 6.02
C ASP A 322 -5.50 -8.67 7.10
N ASN A 323 -5.46 -9.95 6.68
CA ASN A 323 -5.50 -11.08 7.57
C ASN A 323 -4.07 -11.59 7.89
N PRO A 324 -3.54 -11.36 9.11
CA PRO A 324 -2.17 -11.77 9.45
C PRO A 324 -1.97 -13.29 9.43
N VAL A 325 -3.01 -14.10 9.63
CA VAL A 325 -2.94 -15.57 9.48
C VAL A 325 -2.67 -15.93 8.02
N VAL A 326 -3.40 -15.34 7.08
CA VAL A 326 -3.22 -15.59 5.64
C VAL A 326 -1.86 -15.08 5.16
N LEU A 327 -1.44 -13.89 5.61
CA LEU A 327 -0.14 -13.31 5.26
C LEU A 327 1.03 -14.19 5.74
N THR A 328 0.99 -14.65 7.00
CA THR A 328 2.03 -15.53 7.55
C THR A 328 2.01 -16.91 6.90
N GLN A 329 0.84 -17.45 6.60
CA GLN A 329 0.69 -18.72 5.89
C GLN A 329 1.36 -18.68 4.51
N ILE A 330 1.10 -17.63 3.72
CA ILE A 330 1.71 -17.45 2.39
C ILE A 330 3.22 -17.32 2.50
N TRP A 331 3.70 -16.59 3.51
CA TRP A 331 5.12 -16.46 3.75
C TRP A 331 5.77 -17.80 4.08
N LEU A 332 5.18 -18.57 5.02
CA LEU A 332 5.67 -19.90 5.39
C LEU A 332 5.69 -20.85 4.20
N THR A 333 4.61 -20.88 3.40
CA THR A 333 4.54 -21.71 2.19
C THR A 333 5.65 -21.34 1.20
N HIS A 334 5.92 -20.05 1.01
CA HIS A 334 7.03 -19.62 0.16
C HIS A 334 8.39 -20.07 0.71
N THR A 335 8.61 -19.92 2.02
CA THR A 335 9.84 -20.34 2.70
C THR A 335 10.07 -21.85 2.57
N TRP A 336 9.04 -22.68 2.70
CA TRP A 336 9.15 -24.13 2.62
C TRP A 336 9.31 -24.67 1.20
N THR A 337 8.61 -24.07 0.23
CA THR A 337 8.57 -24.59 -1.14
C THR A 337 9.59 -23.96 -2.07
N GLY A 338 10.17 -22.81 -1.70
CA GLY A 338 11.07 -22.02 -2.54
C GLY A 338 10.39 -21.39 -3.78
N ASN A 339 9.10 -21.63 -3.99
CA ASN A 339 8.34 -21.13 -5.12
C ASN A 339 7.26 -20.17 -4.61
N PRO A 340 7.19 -18.92 -5.09
CA PRO A 340 6.03 -18.10 -4.79
C PRO A 340 4.81 -18.74 -5.47
N PRO A 341 3.65 -18.82 -4.81
CA PRO A 341 2.44 -19.31 -5.46
C PRO A 341 2.15 -18.45 -6.69
N THR A 342 2.25 -19.04 -7.88
CA THR A 342 2.12 -18.37 -9.17
C THR A 342 0.64 -18.11 -9.50
N GLY A 343 0.08 -17.04 -8.96
CA GLY A 343 -1.30 -16.62 -9.26
C GLY A 343 -2.01 -16.01 -8.04
N ARG A 344 -3.29 -15.70 -8.20
CA ARG A 344 -4.10 -15.04 -7.15
C ARG A 344 -4.13 -15.87 -5.86
N TRP A 345 -4.34 -15.17 -4.74
CA TRP A 345 -4.30 -15.59 -3.34
C TRP A 345 -5.04 -16.89 -3.00
N TYR A 346 -6.04 -17.24 -3.80
CA TYR A 346 -6.74 -18.53 -3.78
C TYR A 346 -5.80 -19.75 -3.96
N LEU A 347 -4.56 -19.54 -4.40
CA LEU A 347 -3.57 -20.60 -4.51
C LEU A 347 -3.04 -21.10 -3.17
N GLY A 348 -2.98 -20.31 -2.10
CA GLY A 348 -2.51 -20.84 -0.80
C GLY A 348 -3.30 -22.07 -0.36
N GLN A 349 -4.60 -22.06 -0.63
CA GLN A 349 -5.54 -23.16 -0.39
C GLN A 349 -5.32 -24.36 -1.31
N ARG A 350 -5.08 -24.13 -2.60
CA ARG A 350 -4.72 -25.19 -3.55
C ARG A 350 -3.40 -25.86 -3.17
N TRP A 351 -2.42 -25.07 -2.74
CA TRP A 351 -1.09 -25.54 -2.38
C TRP A 351 -1.11 -26.45 -1.16
N LEU A 352 -1.88 -26.13 -0.12
CA LEU A 352 -2.05 -27.03 1.04
C LEU A 352 -2.46 -28.44 0.60
N HIS A 353 -3.35 -28.53 -0.39
CA HIS A 353 -3.78 -29.83 -0.91
C HIS A 353 -2.74 -30.48 -1.83
N GLU A 354 -2.04 -29.70 -2.67
CA GLU A 354 -0.98 -30.22 -3.55
C GLU A 354 0.31 -30.61 -2.79
N THR A 355 0.47 -30.14 -1.54
CA THR A 355 1.62 -30.44 -0.67
C THR A 355 1.15 -30.91 0.71
N PRO A 356 0.75 -32.19 0.85
CA PRO A 356 0.23 -32.75 2.10
C PRO A 356 1.16 -32.56 3.30
N GLU A 357 2.48 -32.54 3.09
CA GLU A 357 3.48 -32.30 4.12
C GLU A 357 3.36 -30.89 4.71
N VAL A 358 3.13 -29.89 3.85
CA VAL A 358 2.93 -28.49 4.25
C VAL A 358 1.61 -28.34 5.00
N ALA A 359 0.53 -28.97 4.53
CA ALA A 359 -0.75 -28.97 5.23
C ALA A 359 -0.65 -29.60 6.62
N LYS A 360 0.01 -30.76 6.72
CA LYS A 360 0.27 -31.41 8.01
C LYS A 360 1.06 -30.51 8.96
N GLN A 361 2.08 -29.81 8.46
CA GLN A 361 2.86 -28.89 9.28
C GLN A 361 2.01 -27.74 9.84
N PHE A 362 1.07 -27.19 9.05
CA PHE A 362 0.11 -26.20 9.55
C PHE A 362 -0.86 -26.79 10.58
N GLN A 363 -1.37 -28.01 10.35
CA GLN A 363 -2.24 -28.71 11.30
C GLN A 363 -1.52 -28.96 12.63
N ASP A 364 -0.29 -29.47 12.59
CA ASP A 364 0.54 -29.70 13.78
C ASP A 364 0.79 -28.39 14.53
N THR A 365 1.00 -27.29 13.80
CA THR A 365 1.19 -25.93 14.35
C THR A 365 -0.08 -25.38 15.02
N LEU A 366 -1.27 -25.75 14.52
CA LEU A 366 -2.57 -25.35 15.06
C LEU A 366 -3.11 -26.31 16.13
N SER A 367 -2.51 -27.48 16.31
CA SER A 367 -2.91 -28.48 17.30
C SER A 367 -3.14 -27.89 18.72
N PRO A 368 -2.29 -26.98 19.23
CA PRO A 368 -2.52 -26.36 20.54
C PRO A 368 -3.77 -25.47 20.64
N VAL A 369 -4.31 -25.03 19.50
CA VAL A 369 -5.50 -24.18 19.42
C VAL A 369 -6.78 -25.02 19.28
N LEU A 370 -6.69 -26.28 18.81
CA LEU A 370 -7.83 -27.20 18.59
C LEU A 370 -8.84 -27.25 19.74
N PRO A 371 -8.45 -27.36 21.03
CA PRO A 371 -9.43 -27.41 22.12
C PRO A 371 -10.32 -26.17 22.24
N LYS A 372 -9.83 -25.01 21.78
CA LYS A 372 -10.63 -23.77 21.76
C LYS A 372 -11.72 -23.84 20.69
N PHE A 373 -11.47 -24.53 19.58
CA PHE A 373 -12.44 -24.71 18.50
C PHE A 373 -13.64 -25.55 18.94
N GLU A 374 -13.39 -26.60 19.72
CA GLU A 374 -14.46 -27.46 20.23
C GLU A 374 -15.45 -26.72 21.14
N SER A 375 -15.05 -25.56 21.69
CA SER A 375 -15.93 -24.71 22.49
C SER A 375 -16.76 -23.72 21.69
N ILE A 376 -16.51 -23.58 20.38
CA ILE A 376 -17.22 -22.64 19.52
C ILE A 376 -18.60 -23.20 19.19
N ASP A 377 -19.65 -22.41 19.44
CA ASP A 377 -20.99 -22.71 18.96
C ASP A 377 -21.11 -22.38 17.46
N GLU A 378 -20.60 -23.30 16.64
CA GLU A 378 -20.60 -23.20 15.18
C GLU A 378 -22.02 -22.98 14.63
N GLN A 379 -23.03 -23.65 15.21
CA GLN A 379 -24.40 -23.54 14.76
C GLN A 379 -24.92 -22.12 14.96
N THR A 380 -24.70 -21.53 16.14
CA THR A 380 -25.09 -20.15 16.41
C THR A 380 -24.37 -19.16 15.49
N ILE A 381 -23.07 -19.36 15.23
CA ILE A 381 -22.32 -18.47 14.32
C ILE A 381 -22.87 -18.51 12.89
N TYR A 382 -23.14 -19.71 12.36
CA TYR A 382 -23.70 -19.83 11.02
C TYR A 382 -25.15 -19.36 10.96
N ALA A 383 -25.94 -19.57 12.01
CA ALA A 383 -27.33 -19.14 12.11
C ALA A 383 -27.50 -17.63 12.37
N ALA A 384 -26.44 -16.94 12.82
CA ALA A 384 -26.52 -15.52 13.17
C ALA A 384 -26.78 -14.61 11.96
N GLY A 385 -26.56 -15.08 10.72
CA GLY A 385 -26.99 -14.48 9.44
C GLY A 385 -26.43 -13.10 9.07
N GLU A 386 -26.27 -12.20 10.04
CA GLU A 386 -25.91 -10.78 9.91
C GLU A 386 -24.39 -10.56 9.94
N ASP A 387 -23.61 -11.52 10.43
CA ASP A 387 -22.16 -11.39 10.58
C ASP A 387 -21.36 -12.36 9.69
N ALA A 388 -21.31 -12.03 8.41
CA ALA A 388 -20.54 -12.78 7.42
C ALA A 388 -19.05 -12.89 7.79
N SER A 389 -18.47 -11.88 8.44
CA SER A 389 -17.06 -11.86 8.84
C SER A 389 -16.73 -12.93 9.86
N THR A 390 -17.64 -13.20 10.80
CA THR A 390 -17.49 -14.23 11.84
C THR A 390 -17.56 -15.63 11.27
N ALA A 391 -18.56 -15.86 10.41
CA ALA A 391 -18.73 -17.16 9.78
C ALA A 391 -17.60 -17.46 8.78
N ASP A 392 -17.11 -16.45 8.03
CA ASP A 392 -15.92 -16.59 7.18
C ASP A 392 -14.65 -16.87 7.99
N ALA A 393 -14.52 -16.28 9.18
CA ALA A 393 -13.40 -16.56 10.09
C ALA A 393 -13.40 -18.00 10.59
N LEU A 394 -14.55 -18.48 11.03
CA LEU A 394 -14.73 -19.87 11.44
C LEU A 394 -14.40 -20.84 10.29
N THR A 395 -15.00 -20.62 9.11
CA THR A 395 -14.77 -21.46 7.93
C THR A 395 -13.29 -21.50 7.53
N GLY A 396 -12.61 -20.34 7.55
CA GLY A 396 -11.18 -20.26 7.23
C GLY A 396 -10.30 -21.04 8.19
N LEU A 397 -10.58 -20.97 9.50
CA LEU A 397 -9.82 -21.70 10.50
C LEU A 397 -10.07 -23.20 10.49
N LEU A 398 -11.34 -23.63 10.35
CA LEU A 398 -11.69 -25.04 10.26
C LEU A 398 -11.03 -25.70 9.06
N TRP A 399 -10.95 -24.99 7.93
CA TRP A 399 -10.14 -25.43 6.80
C TRP A 399 -8.67 -25.56 7.20
N GLN A 400 -8.04 -24.52 7.74
CA GLN A 400 -6.61 -24.56 8.09
C GLN A 400 -6.26 -25.67 9.09
N CYS A 401 -7.20 -26.04 9.95
CA CYS A 401 -7.04 -27.16 10.89
C CYS A 401 -7.31 -28.55 10.26
N GLY A 402 -7.79 -28.61 9.02
CA GLY A 402 -8.21 -29.85 8.37
C GLY A 402 -9.40 -30.51 9.06
N LEU A 403 -10.32 -29.71 9.59
CA LEU A 403 -11.52 -30.21 10.29
C LEU A 403 -12.78 -30.10 9.44
N ILE A 404 -12.71 -29.46 8.28
CA ILE A 404 -13.92 -29.06 7.55
C ILE A 404 -14.59 -30.22 6.81
N ASP A 405 -13.83 -31.20 6.36
CA ASP A 405 -14.30 -32.44 5.74
C ASP A 405 -15.08 -33.31 6.74
N ASP A 406 -14.58 -33.42 7.98
CA ASP A 406 -15.27 -34.10 9.09
C ASP A 406 -16.61 -33.45 9.47
N ARG A 407 -16.84 -32.20 9.06
CA ARG A 407 -18.02 -31.40 9.41
C ARG A 407 -19.07 -31.32 8.31
N VAL A 408 -18.77 -31.82 7.10
CA VAL A 408 -19.69 -31.73 5.94
C VAL A 408 -21.06 -32.33 6.26
N ASP A 409 -21.12 -33.51 6.87
CA ASP A 409 -22.40 -34.15 7.18
C ASP A 409 -23.23 -33.41 8.23
N LEU A 410 -22.56 -32.80 9.21
CA LEU A 410 -23.19 -31.95 10.21
C LEU A 410 -23.78 -30.70 9.55
N TYR A 411 -23.00 -30.05 8.69
CA TYR A 411 -23.42 -28.83 7.99
C TYR A 411 -24.52 -29.08 6.96
N LEU A 412 -24.47 -30.21 6.24
CA LEU A 412 -25.56 -30.64 5.37
C LEU A 412 -26.83 -30.92 6.20
N ARG A 413 -26.72 -31.47 7.40
CA ARG A 413 -27.88 -31.63 8.28
C ARG A 413 -28.47 -30.28 8.66
N TRP A 414 -27.67 -29.34 9.15
CA TRP A 414 -28.13 -27.99 9.49
C TRP A 414 -28.78 -27.28 8.31
N ALA A 415 -28.11 -27.29 7.14
CA ALA A 415 -28.64 -26.70 5.92
C ALA A 415 -29.98 -27.31 5.49
N SER A 416 -30.23 -28.59 5.78
CA SER A 416 -31.51 -29.24 5.49
C SER A 416 -32.64 -28.90 6.48
N GLU A 417 -32.31 -28.51 7.71
CA GLU A 417 -33.27 -28.27 8.80
C GLU A 417 -33.77 -26.82 8.85
N ALA A 418 -32.93 -25.83 8.51
CA ALA A 418 -33.31 -24.41 8.55
C ALA A 418 -32.55 -23.53 7.54
N PRO A 419 -32.59 -23.85 6.23
CA PRO A 419 -31.80 -23.19 5.18
C PRO A 419 -31.89 -21.66 5.14
N GLU A 420 -33.07 -21.08 5.41
CA GLU A 420 -33.27 -19.62 5.34
C GLU A 420 -32.60 -18.84 6.48
N ALA A 421 -32.16 -19.51 7.56
CA ALA A 421 -31.55 -18.88 8.72
C ALA A 421 -30.02 -18.82 8.67
N TYR A 422 -29.37 -19.50 7.71
CA TYR A 422 -27.92 -19.63 7.69
C TYR A 422 -27.22 -18.65 6.77
N SER A 423 -26.03 -18.20 7.19
CA SER A 423 -25.16 -17.33 6.43
C SER A 423 -24.59 -18.04 5.19
N LEU A 424 -24.27 -17.25 4.15
CA LEU A 424 -23.61 -17.75 2.94
C LEU A 424 -22.30 -18.49 3.22
N SER A 425 -21.62 -18.14 4.31
CA SER A 425 -20.38 -18.76 4.76
C SER A 425 -20.55 -20.21 5.18
N LEU A 426 -21.75 -20.65 5.60
CA LEU A 426 -22.05 -22.07 5.84
C LEU A 426 -21.98 -22.85 4.53
N PHE A 427 -22.66 -22.39 3.48
CA PHE A 427 -22.65 -23.05 2.18
C PHE A 427 -21.25 -23.06 1.56
N LYS A 428 -20.47 -22.00 1.82
CA LYS A 428 -19.04 -21.95 1.50
C LYS A 428 -18.25 -23.02 2.23
N ALA A 429 -18.50 -23.22 3.52
CA ALA A 429 -17.87 -24.27 4.32
C ALA A 429 -18.22 -25.67 3.80
N ILE A 430 -19.50 -25.91 3.46
CA ILE A 430 -19.96 -27.19 2.89
C ILE A 430 -19.29 -27.45 1.55
N GLY A 431 -19.38 -26.52 0.60
CA GLY A 431 -18.82 -26.70 -0.75
C GLY A 431 -17.30 -26.94 -0.69
N LEU A 432 -16.63 -26.28 0.24
CA LEU A 432 -15.24 -26.48 0.51
C LEU A 432 -14.93 -27.86 1.10
N GLY A 433 -15.64 -28.29 2.15
CA GLY A 433 -15.44 -29.61 2.74
C GLY A 433 -15.67 -30.73 1.72
N ILE A 434 -16.71 -30.62 0.88
CA ILE A 434 -16.98 -31.58 -0.20
C ILE A 434 -15.80 -31.65 -1.20
N ALA A 435 -15.19 -30.52 -1.54
CA ALA A 435 -14.05 -30.51 -2.45
C ALA A 435 -12.82 -31.25 -1.89
N LEU A 436 -12.66 -31.27 -0.56
CA LEU A 436 -11.53 -31.89 0.13
C LEU A 436 -11.75 -33.38 0.44
N GLN A 437 -12.99 -33.86 0.38
CA GLN A 437 -13.31 -35.27 0.62
C GLN A 437 -12.64 -36.22 -0.39
N GLU A 438 -12.39 -37.45 0.05
CA GLU A 438 -12.03 -38.56 -0.84
C GLU A 438 -13.06 -38.75 -1.96
N SER A 439 -12.64 -39.24 -3.12
CA SER A 439 -13.47 -39.33 -4.33
C SER A 439 -14.82 -40.01 -4.11
N GLN A 440 -14.86 -41.10 -3.32
CA GLN A 440 -16.09 -41.80 -3.01
C GLN A 440 -17.04 -40.95 -2.16
N THR A 441 -16.60 -40.47 -1.00
CA THR A 441 -17.41 -39.63 -0.09
C THR A 441 -17.87 -38.35 -0.77
N ARG A 442 -17.02 -37.75 -1.60
CA ARG A 442 -17.37 -36.58 -2.42
C ARG A 442 -18.49 -36.89 -3.40
N SER A 443 -18.44 -38.04 -4.08
CA SER A 443 -19.50 -38.47 -5.01
C SER A 443 -20.84 -38.62 -4.29
N GLU A 444 -20.83 -39.20 -3.09
CA GLU A 444 -22.03 -39.33 -2.24
C GLU A 444 -22.59 -37.96 -1.82
N SER A 445 -21.72 -37.02 -1.42
CA SER A 445 -22.11 -35.64 -1.10
C SER A 445 -22.69 -34.90 -2.31
N ILE A 446 -22.10 -35.08 -3.50
CA ILE A 446 -22.58 -34.50 -4.77
C ILE A 446 -23.95 -35.07 -5.14
N GLU A 447 -24.16 -36.38 -5.01
CA GLU A 447 -25.45 -37.03 -5.26
C GLU A 447 -26.52 -36.49 -4.30
N ARG A 448 -26.18 -36.32 -3.02
CA ARG A 448 -27.08 -35.73 -2.01
C ARG A 448 -27.48 -34.29 -2.35
N LEU A 449 -26.54 -33.48 -2.82
CA LEU A 449 -26.83 -32.12 -3.30
C LEU A 449 -27.73 -32.15 -4.55
N GLY A 450 -27.50 -33.08 -5.48
CA GLY A 450 -28.36 -33.26 -6.65
C GLY A 450 -29.80 -33.57 -6.26
N ALA A 451 -29.98 -34.51 -5.32
CA ALA A 451 -31.29 -34.83 -4.77
C ALA A 451 -31.98 -33.64 -4.10
N TRP A 452 -31.23 -32.69 -3.51
CA TRP A 452 -31.83 -31.46 -2.96
C TRP A 452 -32.26 -30.46 -4.03
N VAL A 453 -31.52 -30.37 -5.14
CA VAL A 453 -31.88 -29.50 -6.28
C VAL A 453 -33.20 -29.95 -6.93
N GLU A 454 -33.46 -31.26 -6.95
CA GLU A 454 -34.65 -31.87 -7.55
C GLU A 454 -35.88 -31.90 -6.62
N ARG A 455 -35.72 -31.67 -5.32
CA ARG A 455 -36.84 -31.67 -4.37
C ARG A 455 -37.75 -30.46 -4.55
N ASP A 456 -39.03 -30.61 -4.19
CA ASP A 456 -40.01 -29.51 -4.21
C ASP A 456 -39.82 -28.47 -3.08
N ASP A 457 -38.85 -28.66 -2.17
CA ASP A 457 -38.56 -27.73 -1.07
C ASP A 457 -37.65 -26.58 -1.57
N PRO A 458 -38.17 -25.35 -1.74
CA PRO A 458 -37.39 -24.23 -2.29
C PRO A 458 -36.15 -23.91 -1.48
N ALA A 459 -36.18 -24.15 -0.18
CA ALA A 459 -35.12 -23.74 0.72
C ALA A 459 -33.96 -24.75 0.70
N GLN A 460 -34.25 -26.05 0.58
CA GLN A 460 -33.23 -27.08 0.29
C GLN A 460 -32.61 -26.91 -1.10
N ARG A 461 -33.43 -26.60 -2.12
CA ARG A 461 -32.92 -26.28 -3.47
C ARG A 461 -31.97 -25.11 -3.44
N GLN A 462 -32.35 -24.03 -2.75
CA GLN A 462 -31.52 -22.83 -2.64
C GLN A 462 -30.21 -23.11 -1.89
N ALA A 463 -30.26 -23.84 -0.76
CA ALA A 463 -29.08 -24.27 -0.02
C ALA A 463 -28.14 -25.13 -0.90
N ALA A 464 -28.69 -26.05 -1.69
CA ALA A 464 -27.93 -26.85 -2.62
C ALA A 464 -27.25 -25.98 -3.68
N ILE A 465 -27.98 -25.05 -4.31
CA ILE A 465 -27.42 -24.17 -5.34
C ILE A 465 -26.29 -23.29 -4.77
N TYR A 466 -26.43 -22.71 -3.57
CA TYR A 466 -25.34 -21.96 -2.94
C TYR A 466 -24.12 -22.83 -2.62
N THR A 467 -24.35 -24.06 -2.19
CA THR A 467 -23.27 -25.02 -1.92
C THR A 467 -22.54 -25.40 -3.20
N ILE A 468 -23.27 -25.67 -4.27
CA ILE A 468 -22.70 -25.99 -5.60
C ILE A 468 -21.92 -24.78 -6.14
N ALA A 469 -22.44 -23.57 -5.95
CA ALA A 469 -21.76 -22.34 -6.31
C ALA A 469 -20.40 -22.20 -5.61
N ALA A 470 -20.37 -22.43 -4.29
CA ALA A 470 -19.13 -22.44 -3.53
C ALA A 470 -18.19 -23.59 -3.93
N LEU A 471 -18.72 -24.78 -4.18
CA LEU A 471 -17.96 -25.94 -4.65
C LEU A 471 -17.26 -25.64 -5.99
N GLY A 472 -17.93 -24.93 -6.91
CA GLY A 472 -17.35 -24.57 -8.20
C GLY A 472 -16.18 -23.60 -8.14
N GLU A 473 -16.16 -22.69 -7.17
CA GLU A 473 -14.99 -21.85 -6.86
C GLU A 473 -13.77 -22.71 -6.51
N VAL A 474 -13.98 -23.73 -5.65
CA VAL A 474 -12.89 -24.60 -5.19
C VAL A 474 -12.44 -25.56 -6.30
N ILE A 475 -13.37 -26.18 -7.02
CA ILE A 475 -13.05 -27.12 -8.12
C ILE A 475 -12.35 -26.43 -9.28
N LYS A 476 -12.56 -25.13 -9.54
CA LYS A 476 -11.77 -24.39 -10.53
C LYS A 476 -10.27 -24.40 -10.20
N LEU A 477 -9.94 -24.39 -8.90
CA LEU A 477 -8.56 -24.49 -8.44
C LEU A 477 -8.02 -25.92 -8.58
N GLN A 478 -8.89 -26.93 -8.68
CA GLN A 478 -8.55 -28.35 -8.79
C GLN A 478 -9.21 -28.98 -10.03
N PRO A 479 -8.63 -28.82 -11.24
CA PRO A 479 -9.22 -29.36 -12.48
C PRO A 479 -9.53 -30.87 -12.41
N ASN A 480 -8.72 -31.63 -11.67
CA ASN A 480 -8.89 -33.08 -11.50
C ASN A 480 -10.10 -33.47 -10.63
N ALA A 481 -10.69 -32.50 -9.90
CA ALA A 481 -11.92 -32.71 -9.12
C ALA A 481 -13.20 -32.58 -9.97
N ARG A 482 -13.07 -32.28 -11.27
CA ARG A 482 -14.21 -32.24 -12.21
C ARG A 482 -14.53 -33.65 -12.71
N ASP A 483 -15.16 -34.45 -11.87
CA ASP A 483 -15.74 -35.72 -12.32
C ASP A 483 -17.07 -35.52 -13.06
N GLU A 484 -17.56 -36.59 -13.71
CA GLU A 484 -18.86 -36.57 -14.40
C GLU A 484 -20.03 -36.25 -13.46
N GLY A 485 -19.92 -36.63 -12.18
CA GLY A 485 -20.95 -36.36 -11.17
C GLY A 485 -21.12 -34.87 -10.92
N TYR A 486 -20.01 -34.15 -10.75
CA TYR A 486 -20.01 -32.71 -10.60
C TYR A 486 -20.57 -31.99 -11.83
N GLN A 487 -20.23 -32.42 -13.04
CA GLN A 487 -20.79 -31.84 -14.27
C GLN A 487 -22.31 -32.05 -14.37
N ARG A 488 -22.80 -33.24 -14.02
CA ARG A 488 -24.24 -33.52 -13.94
C ARG A 488 -24.93 -32.66 -12.88
N LEU A 489 -24.31 -32.50 -11.70
CA LEU A 489 -24.83 -31.66 -10.62
C LEU A 489 -24.95 -30.19 -11.06
N ILE A 490 -23.94 -29.68 -11.74
CA ILE A 490 -23.97 -28.34 -12.34
C ILE A 490 -25.14 -28.20 -13.31
N ALA A 491 -25.28 -29.12 -14.27
CA ALA A 491 -26.35 -29.06 -15.27
C ALA A 491 -27.73 -29.06 -14.62
N THR A 492 -27.92 -29.93 -13.62
CA THR A 492 -29.16 -30.04 -12.85
C THR A 492 -29.46 -28.75 -12.08
N ALA A 493 -28.46 -28.16 -11.43
CA ALA A 493 -28.60 -26.88 -10.74
C ALA A 493 -28.90 -25.72 -11.69
N ALA A 494 -28.30 -25.71 -12.88
CA ALA A 494 -28.59 -24.73 -13.91
C ALA A 494 -30.02 -24.85 -14.44
N ASP A 495 -30.52 -26.07 -14.68
CA ASP A 495 -31.92 -26.33 -15.03
C ASP A 495 -32.87 -25.85 -13.93
N ALA A 496 -32.59 -26.18 -12.67
CA ALA A 496 -33.40 -25.72 -11.54
C ALA A 496 -33.44 -24.19 -11.43
N CYS A 497 -32.32 -23.50 -11.68
CA CYS A 497 -32.27 -22.03 -11.68
C CYS A 497 -33.04 -21.42 -12.86
N ARG A 498 -33.10 -22.09 -14.01
CA ARG A 498 -33.94 -21.68 -15.15
C ARG A 498 -35.41 -21.78 -14.83
N ASP A 499 -35.80 -22.85 -14.13
CA ASP A 499 -37.21 -23.10 -13.77
C ASP A 499 -37.70 -22.18 -12.64
N ASP A 500 -36.85 -21.87 -11.65
CA ASP A 500 -37.17 -20.96 -10.56
C ASP A 500 -36.03 -19.98 -10.27
N THR A 501 -36.13 -18.80 -10.87
CA THR A 501 -35.15 -17.71 -10.72
C THR A 501 -35.09 -17.16 -9.30
N ARG A 502 -36.04 -17.47 -8.40
CA ARG A 502 -35.96 -17.05 -6.99
C ARG A 502 -34.87 -17.80 -6.24
N LEU A 503 -34.47 -18.98 -6.71
CA LEU A 503 -33.41 -19.78 -6.10
C LEU A 503 -32.05 -19.08 -6.13
N VAL A 504 -31.84 -18.16 -7.08
CA VAL A 504 -30.62 -17.35 -7.16
C VAL A 504 -30.70 -16.05 -6.36
N SER A 505 -31.89 -15.64 -5.91
CA SER A 505 -32.10 -14.43 -5.13
C SER A 505 -31.98 -14.73 -3.62
N TYR A 506 -30.96 -14.18 -2.96
CA TYR A 506 -30.84 -14.28 -1.51
C TYR A 506 -31.74 -13.22 -0.86
N ARG A 507 -32.62 -13.61 0.06
CA ARG A 507 -33.64 -12.71 0.63
C ARG A 507 -33.12 -11.65 1.59
N ASN A 508 -31.84 -11.65 1.94
CA ASN A 508 -31.29 -10.63 2.81
C ASN A 508 -31.12 -9.32 2.00
N ARG A 509 -31.97 -8.33 2.31
CA ARG A 509 -32.41 -7.20 1.47
C ARG A 509 -31.33 -6.24 0.93
N GLU A 510 -30.06 -6.50 1.18
CA GLU A 510 -28.94 -5.61 0.85
C GLU A 510 -27.90 -6.21 -0.10
N VAL A 511 -28.02 -7.48 -0.48
CA VAL A 511 -27.03 -8.12 -1.36
C VAL A 511 -27.72 -8.71 -2.60
N SER A 512 -27.60 -7.99 -3.72
CA SER A 512 -27.71 -8.46 -5.12
C SER A 512 -27.26 -9.92 -5.30
N VAL A 513 -27.66 -10.58 -6.41
CA VAL A 513 -27.19 -11.94 -6.79
C VAL A 513 -25.76 -12.16 -6.30
N SER A 514 -25.61 -13.00 -5.28
CA SER A 514 -24.38 -13.09 -4.48
C SER A 514 -23.16 -13.27 -5.39
N TYR A 515 -22.01 -12.69 -5.03
CA TYR A 515 -20.72 -12.90 -5.71
C TYR A 515 -20.52 -14.36 -6.12
N LEU A 516 -20.81 -15.29 -5.20
CA LEU A 516 -20.67 -16.73 -5.43
C LEU A 516 -21.64 -17.25 -6.49
N MET A 517 -22.85 -16.70 -6.57
CA MET A 517 -23.86 -17.07 -7.56
C MET A 517 -23.54 -16.49 -8.95
N ARG A 518 -23.09 -15.22 -9.01
CA ARG A 518 -22.58 -14.65 -10.26
C ARG A 518 -21.41 -15.46 -10.79
N TYR A 519 -20.51 -15.85 -9.88
CA TYR A 519 -19.38 -16.70 -10.23
C TYR A 519 -19.80 -18.11 -10.66
N PHE A 520 -20.73 -18.74 -9.95
CA PHE A 520 -21.31 -20.02 -10.33
C PHE A 520 -21.82 -19.95 -11.75
N LEU A 521 -22.77 -19.04 -12.01
CA LEU A 521 -23.37 -18.85 -13.33
C LEU A 521 -22.32 -18.57 -14.42
N VAL A 522 -21.29 -17.75 -14.12
CA VAL A 522 -20.15 -17.51 -15.02
C VAL A 522 -19.39 -18.79 -15.39
N ASN A 523 -19.21 -19.71 -14.46
CA ASN A 523 -18.42 -20.93 -14.70
C ASN A 523 -19.28 -22.14 -15.10
N THR A 524 -20.57 -22.14 -14.81
CA THR A 524 -21.50 -23.26 -15.05
C THR A 524 -22.43 -23.06 -16.21
N ASP A 525 -22.62 -21.80 -16.59
CA ASP A 525 -23.32 -21.40 -17.80
C ASP A 525 -22.32 -20.66 -18.70
N PRO A 526 -21.40 -21.39 -19.35
CA PRO A 526 -20.41 -20.82 -20.26
C PRO A 526 -21.06 -20.16 -21.48
N THR A 527 -22.35 -20.44 -21.70
CA THR A 527 -23.15 -19.80 -22.73
C THR A 527 -23.72 -18.48 -22.22
N GLY A 528 -24.06 -18.34 -20.94
CA GLY A 528 -24.76 -17.19 -20.40
C GLY A 528 -26.29 -17.25 -20.52
N ALA A 529 -26.85 -18.39 -20.93
CA ALA A 529 -28.28 -18.62 -21.11
C ALA A 529 -29.14 -18.49 -19.83
N VAL A 530 -28.52 -18.62 -18.67
CA VAL A 530 -29.12 -18.47 -17.33
C VAL A 530 -28.71 -17.13 -16.72
N ILE A 531 -27.42 -16.76 -16.79
CA ILE A 531 -26.92 -15.56 -16.12
C ILE A 531 -27.50 -14.26 -16.68
N TYR A 532 -27.63 -14.16 -18.00
CA TYR A 532 -28.00 -12.90 -18.63
C TYR A 532 -29.50 -12.61 -18.54
N PRO A 533 -30.42 -13.60 -18.67
CA PRO A 533 -31.82 -13.38 -18.35
C PRO A 533 -32.06 -13.03 -16.87
N LEU A 534 -31.31 -13.62 -15.94
CA LEU A 534 -31.38 -13.28 -14.52
C LEU A 534 -30.94 -11.83 -14.25
N LEU A 535 -29.81 -11.43 -14.84
CA LEU A 535 -29.28 -10.08 -14.72
C LEU A 535 -30.22 -9.05 -15.34
N ARG A 536 -30.81 -9.38 -16.50
CA ARG A 536 -31.88 -8.60 -17.11
C ARG A 536 -33.04 -8.44 -16.14
N ASP A 537 -33.58 -9.53 -15.61
CA ASP A 537 -34.70 -9.49 -14.68
C ASP A 537 -34.39 -8.72 -13.36
N GLU A 538 -33.13 -8.76 -12.88
CA GLU A 538 -32.61 -7.96 -11.77
C GLU A 538 -32.60 -6.46 -12.08
N LEU A 539 -32.10 -6.09 -13.26
CA LEU A 539 -32.08 -4.71 -13.76
C LEU A 539 -33.47 -4.17 -14.09
N LEU A 540 -34.39 -5.00 -14.58
CA LEU A 540 -35.79 -4.65 -14.87
C LEU A 540 -36.64 -4.36 -13.61
N GLY A 541 -36.02 -4.15 -12.45
CA GLY A 541 -36.70 -3.72 -11.22
C GLY A 541 -37.46 -4.81 -10.48
N LYS A 542 -37.28 -6.10 -10.82
CA LYS A 542 -37.77 -7.18 -9.95
C LYS A 542 -37.00 -7.24 -8.61
N PHE A 543 -35.82 -6.59 -8.53
CA PHE A 543 -34.95 -6.52 -7.34
C PHE A 543 -34.35 -5.11 -7.17
N PRO A 544 -34.98 -4.21 -6.37
CA PRO A 544 -34.76 -2.75 -6.44
C PRO A 544 -33.44 -2.17 -5.85
N ASN A 545 -32.44 -2.98 -5.49
CA ASN A 545 -31.25 -2.54 -4.72
C ASN A 545 -29.90 -3.01 -5.32
N THR A 546 -29.57 -2.65 -6.56
CA THR A 546 -28.39 -3.20 -7.27
C THR A 546 -27.33 -2.17 -7.69
N THR A 547 -26.68 -1.54 -6.71
CA THR A 547 -25.51 -0.67 -6.95
C THR A 547 -24.17 -1.42 -7.13
N ALA A 548 -24.17 -2.76 -7.10
CA ALA A 548 -22.95 -3.58 -7.04
C ALA A 548 -22.60 -4.34 -8.34
N ILE A 549 -23.10 -3.93 -9.51
CA ILE A 549 -22.87 -4.68 -10.76
C ILE A 549 -21.54 -4.28 -11.45
N ASP A 550 -21.00 -3.09 -11.18
CA ASP A 550 -19.89 -2.43 -11.93
C ASP A 550 -18.51 -3.11 -11.96
N ARG A 551 -18.21 -4.12 -11.13
CA ARG A 551 -16.80 -4.56 -10.94
C ARG A 551 -16.46 -5.99 -11.34
N PHE A 552 -17.44 -6.82 -11.68
CA PHE A 552 -17.20 -8.27 -11.75
C PHE A 552 -16.94 -8.82 -13.16
N TYR A 553 -17.59 -8.26 -14.18
CA TYR A 553 -17.69 -8.91 -15.49
C TYR A 553 -16.51 -8.64 -16.44
N THR A 554 -15.74 -7.58 -16.24
CA THR A 554 -14.71 -7.16 -17.19
C THR A 554 -13.41 -7.96 -17.13
N TYR A 555 -13.12 -8.67 -16.03
CA TYR A 555 -11.75 -9.21 -15.78
C TYR A 555 -11.62 -10.73 -15.54
N GLN A 556 -12.70 -11.52 -15.53
CA GLN A 556 -12.61 -12.93 -15.09
C GLN A 556 -13.24 -13.99 -16.00
N LEU A 557 -14.02 -13.59 -17.01
CA LEU A 557 -14.63 -14.52 -17.94
C LEU A 557 -13.66 -14.83 -19.09
N PRO A 558 -13.39 -16.11 -19.41
CA PRO A 558 -12.87 -16.45 -20.72
C PRO A 558 -13.95 -16.09 -21.75
N TYR A 559 -13.69 -15.03 -22.53
CA TYR A 559 -14.61 -14.57 -23.57
C TYR A 559 -14.65 -15.62 -24.70
N THR A 560 -15.60 -16.56 -24.63
CA THR A 560 -15.95 -17.41 -25.77
C THR A 560 -16.92 -16.65 -26.67
N ASN A 561 -16.93 -16.97 -27.96
CA ASN A 561 -17.88 -16.37 -28.92
C ASN A 561 -19.33 -16.58 -28.46
N GLU A 562 -19.68 -17.78 -28.01
CA GLU A 562 -21.03 -18.11 -27.54
C GLU A 562 -21.46 -17.28 -26.31
N LEU A 563 -20.55 -17.05 -25.36
CA LEU A 563 -20.79 -16.19 -24.19
C LEU A 563 -21.08 -14.75 -24.61
N ILE A 564 -20.24 -14.18 -25.49
CA ILE A 564 -20.44 -12.83 -26.04
C ILE A 564 -21.78 -12.75 -26.76
N GLY A 565 -22.14 -13.79 -27.52
CA GLY A 565 -23.40 -13.85 -28.24
C GLY A 565 -24.62 -13.75 -27.33
N ASN A 566 -24.70 -14.52 -26.26
CA ASN A 566 -25.82 -14.48 -25.33
C ASN A 566 -25.80 -13.23 -24.44
N TRP A 567 -24.62 -12.72 -24.14
CA TRP A 567 -24.46 -11.45 -23.44
C TRP A 567 -25.06 -10.29 -24.22
N LEU A 568 -24.72 -10.19 -25.52
CA LEU A 568 -25.28 -9.20 -26.42
C LEU A 568 -26.78 -9.38 -26.60
N SER A 569 -27.29 -10.61 -26.67
CA SER A 569 -28.74 -10.87 -26.74
C SER A 569 -29.51 -10.29 -25.55
N ALA A 570 -28.91 -10.33 -24.36
CA ALA A 570 -29.55 -9.72 -23.19
C ALA A 570 -29.43 -8.19 -23.19
N PHE A 571 -28.33 -7.65 -23.71
CA PHE A 571 -28.12 -6.21 -23.82
C PHE A 571 -29.06 -5.58 -24.85
N GLU A 572 -29.28 -6.26 -25.99
CA GLU A 572 -30.26 -5.86 -27.00
C GLU A 572 -31.67 -5.67 -26.39
N GLY A 573 -32.08 -6.55 -25.47
CA GLY A 573 -33.36 -6.43 -24.76
C GLY A 573 -33.39 -5.44 -23.58
N LEU A 574 -32.26 -4.81 -23.25
CA LEU A 574 -32.13 -3.83 -22.17
C LEU A 574 -31.79 -2.42 -22.68
N ALA A 575 -31.30 -2.31 -23.91
CA ALA A 575 -30.83 -1.05 -24.49
C ALA A 575 -31.92 0.01 -24.62
N ASP A 576 -33.18 -0.40 -24.83
CA ASP A 576 -34.35 0.47 -24.92
C ASP A 576 -35.17 0.55 -23.62
N HIS A 577 -34.67 -0.04 -22.53
CA HIS A 577 -35.41 -0.14 -21.27
C HIS A 577 -35.81 1.24 -20.74
N PRO A 578 -37.04 1.51 -20.27
CA PRO A 578 -37.50 2.85 -19.86
C PRO A 578 -36.70 3.50 -18.72
N ASP A 579 -36.07 2.71 -17.83
CA ASP A 579 -35.24 3.22 -16.74
C ASP A 579 -33.84 3.64 -17.23
N PRO A 580 -33.44 4.92 -17.09
CA PRO A 580 -32.13 5.39 -17.49
C PRO A 580 -30.95 4.72 -16.76
N GLU A 581 -31.12 4.27 -15.51
CA GLU A 581 -30.03 3.58 -14.77
C GLU A 581 -29.67 2.24 -15.43
N VAL A 582 -30.68 1.53 -15.94
CA VAL A 582 -30.48 0.27 -16.69
C VAL A 582 -29.73 0.55 -17.99
N ARG A 583 -30.08 1.61 -18.72
CA ARG A 583 -29.40 1.99 -19.96
C ARG A 583 -27.95 2.44 -19.71
N ARG A 584 -27.69 3.20 -18.63
CA ARG A 584 -26.32 3.54 -18.20
C ARG A 584 -25.51 2.29 -17.85
N TRP A 585 -26.14 1.32 -17.18
CA TRP A 585 -25.49 0.06 -16.86
C TRP A 585 -25.09 -0.72 -18.12
N VAL A 586 -26.00 -0.85 -19.10
CA VAL A 586 -25.69 -1.50 -20.39
C VAL A 586 -24.53 -0.77 -21.09
N ALA A 587 -24.59 0.58 -21.17
CA ALA A 587 -23.55 1.39 -21.80
C ALA A 587 -22.18 1.24 -21.13
N ALA A 588 -22.14 1.20 -19.80
CA ALA A 588 -20.90 1.05 -19.03
C ALA A 588 -20.27 -0.35 -19.15
N HIS A 589 -21.05 -1.37 -19.49
CA HIS A 589 -20.59 -2.74 -19.56
C HIS A 589 -20.34 -3.22 -20.99
N LEU A 590 -20.77 -2.50 -22.03
CA LEU A 590 -20.44 -2.83 -23.41
C LEU A 590 -18.93 -3.07 -23.59
N PRO A 591 -18.54 -4.06 -24.41
CA PRO A 591 -17.15 -4.47 -24.48
C PRO A 591 -16.34 -3.36 -25.17
N GLU A 592 -15.57 -2.60 -24.40
CA GLU A 592 -14.46 -1.81 -24.95
C GLU A 592 -13.44 -2.82 -25.51
N ARG A 593 -13.44 -2.98 -26.84
CA ARG A 593 -12.56 -3.83 -27.68
C ARG A 593 -11.68 -4.84 -26.89
N PRO A 594 -11.89 -6.15 -27.00
CA PRO A 594 -11.14 -7.13 -26.21
C PRO A 594 -9.66 -7.03 -26.50
N SER A 595 -8.84 -7.19 -25.46
CA SER A 595 -7.42 -7.43 -25.59
C SER A 595 -7.16 -8.80 -26.24
N GLY A 596 -7.30 -8.91 -27.56
CA GLY A 596 -6.80 -10.01 -28.39
C GLY A 596 -7.39 -11.42 -28.19
N LEU A 597 -8.57 -11.57 -27.55
CA LEU A 597 -9.11 -12.89 -27.15
C LEU A 597 -10.25 -13.45 -28.03
N TYR A 598 -10.79 -12.72 -29.02
CA TYR A 598 -11.82 -13.24 -29.94
C TYR A 598 -11.76 -12.58 -31.34
N GLU A 599 -12.41 -13.18 -32.35
CA GLU A 599 -12.56 -12.61 -33.71
C GLU A 599 -13.54 -11.43 -33.68
N PRO A 600 -13.07 -10.17 -33.82
CA PRO A 600 -13.92 -9.00 -33.62
C PRO A 600 -15.12 -8.97 -34.57
N SER A 601 -14.94 -9.42 -35.82
CA SER A 601 -15.91 -9.34 -36.91
C SER A 601 -17.24 -10.05 -36.67
N MET A 602 -17.32 -11.01 -35.74
CA MET A 602 -18.52 -11.82 -35.56
C MET A 602 -19.65 -11.09 -34.80
N TYR A 603 -19.32 -10.04 -34.04
CA TYR A 603 -20.26 -9.37 -33.13
C TYR A 603 -20.34 -7.85 -33.29
N GLU A 604 -19.57 -7.28 -34.22
CA GLU A 604 -19.52 -5.83 -34.44
C GLU A 604 -20.90 -5.24 -34.72
N ASP A 605 -21.62 -5.82 -35.68
CA ASP A 605 -22.96 -5.37 -36.07
C ASP A 605 -23.96 -5.40 -34.89
N ARG A 606 -23.80 -6.36 -33.97
CA ARG A 606 -24.68 -6.49 -32.80
C ARG A 606 -24.33 -5.49 -31.71
N ILE A 607 -23.04 -5.25 -31.47
CA ILE A 607 -22.59 -4.20 -30.55
C ILE A 607 -23.02 -2.83 -31.06
N ASP A 608 -22.90 -2.59 -32.37
CA ASP A 608 -23.32 -1.35 -33.00
C ASP A 608 -24.85 -1.17 -32.90
N ALA A 609 -25.64 -2.23 -33.11
CA ALA A 609 -27.08 -2.18 -32.90
C ALA A 609 -27.48 -1.83 -31.45
N VAL A 610 -26.76 -2.35 -30.44
CA VAL A 610 -26.99 -1.99 -29.02
C VAL A 610 -26.61 -0.53 -28.76
N ILE A 611 -25.48 -0.05 -29.31
CA ILE A 611 -25.03 1.34 -29.21
C ILE A 611 -26.05 2.29 -29.82
N ASP A 612 -26.52 2.00 -31.04
CA ASP A 612 -27.51 2.81 -31.74
C ASP A 612 -28.82 2.87 -30.93
N THR A 613 -29.28 1.73 -30.41
CA THR A 613 -30.48 1.65 -29.56
C THR A 613 -30.32 2.47 -28.27
N LEU A 614 -29.15 2.45 -27.63
CA LEU A 614 -28.86 3.26 -26.43
C LEU A 614 -28.89 4.77 -26.74
N ILE A 615 -28.30 5.19 -27.86
CA ILE A 615 -28.29 6.59 -28.30
C ILE A 615 -29.70 7.06 -28.65
N GLU A 616 -30.46 6.26 -29.40
CA GLU A 616 -31.83 6.58 -29.82
C GLU A 616 -32.81 6.65 -28.65
N SER A 617 -32.68 5.74 -27.69
CA SER A 617 -33.55 5.68 -26.50
C SER A 617 -33.17 6.70 -25.41
N SER A 618 -31.96 7.26 -25.47
CA SER A 618 -31.41 8.15 -24.43
C SER A 618 -30.86 9.49 -24.96
N PRO A 619 -31.58 10.23 -25.84
CA PRO A 619 -31.01 11.40 -26.53
C PRO A 619 -30.63 12.56 -25.60
N ASN A 620 -31.11 12.55 -24.36
CA ASN A 620 -30.83 13.57 -23.35
C ASN A 620 -29.96 13.05 -22.18
N ASP A 621 -29.58 11.77 -22.17
CA ASP A 621 -28.71 11.21 -21.14
C ASP A 621 -27.25 11.25 -21.63
N TYR A 622 -26.57 12.36 -21.33
CA TYR A 622 -25.21 12.62 -21.80
C TYR A 622 -24.23 11.52 -21.40
N GLU A 623 -24.40 10.89 -20.22
CA GLU A 623 -23.51 9.80 -19.79
C GLU A 623 -23.70 8.57 -20.68
N VAL A 624 -24.94 8.13 -20.96
CA VAL A 624 -25.20 6.99 -21.85
C VAL A 624 -24.59 7.23 -23.23
N VAL A 625 -24.83 8.41 -23.80
CA VAL A 625 -24.32 8.78 -25.14
C VAL A 625 -22.79 8.86 -25.13
N GLU A 626 -22.18 9.52 -24.15
CA GLU A 626 -20.71 9.63 -24.06
C GLU A 626 -20.04 8.26 -23.92
N PHE A 627 -20.59 7.36 -23.10
CA PHE A 627 -20.09 6.00 -22.96
C PHE A 627 -20.22 5.22 -24.28
N ALA A 628 -21.40 5.24 -24.90
CA ALA A 628 -21.65 4.55 -26.16
C ALA A 628 -20.72 5.07 -27.29
N GLU A 629 -20.57 6.38 -27.42
CA GLU A 629 -19.63 7.01 -28.37
C GLU A 629 -18.16 6.72 -28.03
N ARG A 630 -17.81 6.58 -26.75
CA ARG A 630 -16.44 6.19 -26.34
C ARG A 630 -16.14 4.76 -26.78
N VAL A 631 -17.06 3.82 -26.57
CA VAL A 631 -16.94 2.44 -27.06
C VAL A 631 -16.80 2.45 -28.58
N GLN A 632 -17.64 3.20 -29.31
CA GLN A 632 -17.57 3.31 -30.76
C GLN A 632 -16.22 3.90 -31.24
N ARG A 633 -15.74 4.99 -30.63
CA ARG A 633 -14.43 5.61 -30.93
C ARG A 633 -13.25 4.69 -30.65
N SER A 634 -13.31 3.92 -29.56
CA SER A 634 -12.27 2.93 -29.23
C SER A 634 -12.15 1.82 -30.28
N ARG A 635 -13.27 1.53 -30.97
CA ARG A 635 -13.35 0.53 -32.05
C ARG A 635 -12.92 1.11 -33.40
N SER A 636 -13.14 2.39 -33.65
CA SER A 636 -12.83 3.05 -34.93
C SER A 636 -11.40 3.61 -35.05
N SER A 637 -10.58 3.64 -33.99
CA SER A 637 -9.26 4.31 -33.99
C SER A 637 -8.11 3.52 -34.64
N GLU A 638 -8.40 2.81 -35.73
CA GLU A 638 -7.44 2.27 -36.71
C GLU A 638 -7.57 3.04 -38.04
#